data_AF-A0A918JX38-F1
#
_entry.id   AF-A0A918JX38-F1
#
_cell.length_a   1.000
_cell.length_b   1.000
_cell.length_c   1.000
_cell.angle_alpha   90.00
_cell.angle_beta   90.00
_cell.angle_gamma   90.00
#
_symmetry.space_group_name_H-M   'P 1'
#
loop_
_entity.id
_entity.type
_entity.pdbx_description
1 polymer ?
#
loop_
_entity_poly.entity_id
_entity_poly.type
_entity_poly.pdbx_seq_one_letter_code
_entity_poly.pdbx_strand_id
1 'polypeptide(L)'
;MNQLEFDEFLRSVSISKNNTYSLLLGAGSSISSGIPSANDCIWDWKGTIYKSNNPSTDDWIDNFKNPKVQSTIQSWLDNQGNYVENGCNEEYSFYAKKCFPIDKNRSQYFQKICSNIKPAIGYRTIPLLVKHGILDSVWTTNFDDLLMNSCVLGGIQGLEISLGTVDRINQRTQSRNELPIIKLHGDFKYGDLKNTDEELKEQDKTFREKLIEYVKDKHLIVLGYSGRDLSLMNTLKEAYSQSGAGMLFWCGYQNNTNPEVSKLIDHVNKNNRQAFYIPTDGFDTTMLNITKLVVDSEKKLKDELNSVQQSKNENDSFTPFNLKPERINKVLKSNCFPLEFPDEVFVFDALLNEKPWEAVNNIALKRNDISAIPYQNKIWAFGTLETIKTAFKSVISSDIVRKPLTDTRIYHSGINSLMLSAICKVLSASKGFKTNYRNKIWSSQYQKIANQKVYNAIKLSLEKIKGKFYLVLNPSFVLENEEVSKDIIQQVGITFYHKIWNSEFNDYVKNWSLVLITETKYDFPLNSASGFNFKIGKIPLFTNICDLNNNYTNTHNVPSKHISLKGVQFKESSLLFSTKHGGKHTSDIHPMRGLIENKPFETNLNTFLNSTIQLGIISPEEDSVALFNFLSKQNQEIQKYSEKDNYIIDFKGFYKTYGLSLNIPEPTSSNWEIVSEPKSHILKENIHEIKRNICDKITKITASGNQKIIVIYIPKRWDSFTSYHENGESYDLHDYVKAFCVEKRVTSQFIREKTIKDVKQSCQINWWLSLSYFVKSLRTPWILSNTDKKTAFAGIGYSIDSKKEDKGHIILGCSHIYSSSGEGLKYKLSKISNDKIQWRHKKPHLGYDDAYEFGKNVINLFYESMNEIPKRVVIHKRTFFTDDEKQGILDSLYDNIKIELVDLVEINLEDDIKYVSSKIKNGKTEIDGYSVSRGTCIQLNASEALLWAHGVVPSVKNPKLNFYPGGRYIPKPLKIIKHYGTGSLEQIANEILGLTKMNWNSLNMYSQLPATISSSNDIARIGKLIENKEKIEYDYRYFI
;
A
#
# COMPACT_ATOMS: atom_id res chain seq x y z
N MET A 1 21.06 30.00 -6.78
CA MET A 1 20.84 28.82 -7.63
C MET A 1 19.51 28.92 -8.36
N ASN A 2 19.54 28.98 -9.70
CA ASN A 2 18.33 28.88 -10.52
C ASN A 2 17.85 27.42 -10.54
N GLN A 3 16.56 27.22 -10.27
CA GLN A 3 15.91 25.91 -10.25
C GLN A 3 14.70 25.93 -11.20
N LEU A 4 14.50 24.86 -11.95
CA LEU A 4 13.30 24.61 -12.75
C LEU A 4 12.56 23.41 -12.19
N GLU A 5 11.24 23.51 -12.11
CA GLU A 5 10.42 22.34 -11.80
C GLU A 5 10.49 21.32 -12.95
N PHE A 6 10.27 20.04 -12.63
CA PHE A 6 10.43 18.96 -13.60
C PHE A 6 9.52 19.14 -14.83
N ASP A 7 8.28 19.59 -14.63
CA ASP A 7 7.34 19.84 -15.71
C ASP A 7 7.70 21.07 -16.56
N GLU A 8 8.31 22.10 -15.97
CA GLU A 8 8.88 23.25 -16.67
C GLU A 8 10.06 22.83 -17.55
N PHE A 9 10.95 22.00 -17.02
CA PHE A 9 12.05 21.43 -17.77
C PHE A 9 11.55 20.60 -18.97
N LEU A 10 10.55 19.75 -18.76
CA LEU A 10 9.93 18.96 -19.83
C LEU A 10 9.32 19.85 -20.93
N ARG A 11 8.64 20.95 -20.56
CA ARG A 11 8.12 21.95 -21.52
C ARG A 11 9.23 22.66 -22.28
N SER A 12 10.33 22.99 -21.59
CA SER A 12 11.52 23.61 -22.19
C SER A 12 12.09 22.72 -23.30
N VAL A 13 12.38 21.45 -23.00
CA VAL A 13 12.89 20.48 -23.98
C VAL A 13 11.91 20.26 -25.14
N SER A 14 10.60 20.26 -24.86
CA SER A 14 9.57 20.11 -25.89
C SER A 14 9.54 21.26 -26.90
N ILE A 15 9.67 22.51 -26.43
CA ILE A 15 9.72 23.70 -27.30
C ILE A 15 11.01 23.70 -28.13
N SER A 16 12.15 23.31 -27.53
CA SER A 16 13.44 23.23 -28.20
C SER A 16 13.77 21.84 -28.76
N LYS A 17 12.75 21.06 -29.16
CA LYS A 17 12.95 19.70 -29.70
C LYS A 17 13.79 19.61 -30.98
N ASN A 18 13.97 20.73 -31.67
CA ASN A 18 14.83 20.86 -32.85
C ASN A 18 16.29 21.24 -32.49
N ASN A 19 16.58 21.56 -31.23
CA ASN A 19 17.93 21.83 -30.77
C ASN A 19 18.67 20.52 -30.48
N THR A 20 19.99 20.62 -30.44
CA THR A 20 20.87 19.48 -30.20
C THR A 20 21.27 19.40 -28.73
N TYR A 21 21.08 18.22 -28.14
CA TYR A 21 21.40 17.92 -26.75
C TYR A 21 22.50 16.86 -26.64
N SER A 22 23.22 16.95 -25.53
CA SER A 22 24.23 15.97 -25.12
C SER A 22 23.92 15.49 -23.71
N LEU A 23 24.19 14.22 -23.42
CA LEU A 23 24.02 13.68 -22.08
C LEU A 23 25.38 13.53 -21.40
N LEU A 24 25.44 13.84 -20.11
CA LEU A 24 26.49 13.39 -19.20
C LEU A 24 25.87 12.40 -18.20
N LEU A 25 26.22 11.12 -18.31
CA LEU A 25 25.68 10.05 -17.48
C LEU A 25 26.69 9.58 -16.44
N GLY A 26 26.29 9.62 -15.18
CA GLY A 26 27.03 9.05 -14.05
C GLY A 26 26.47 7.72 -13.55
N ALA A 27 27.12 7.17 -12.52
CA ALA A 27 26.85 5.82 -11.99
C ALA A 27 25.41 5.64 -11.48
N GLY A 28 24.76 6.73 -11.06
CA GLY A 28 23.35 6.72 -10.65
C GLY A 28 22.38 6.33 -11.77
N SER A 29 22.79 6.43 -13.04
CA SER A 29 21.97 6.03 -14.20
C SER A 29 21.83 4.51 -14.32
N SER A 30 22.76 3.74 -13.74
CA SER A 30 22.82 2.28 -13.86
C SER A 30 22.13 1.52 -12.71
N ILE A 31 21.62 2.23 -11.69
CA ILE A 31 20.97 1.66 -10.50
C ILE A 31 19.79 0.75 -10.86
N SER A 32 18.88 1.23 -11.70
CA SER A 32 17.68 0.48 -12.10
C SER A 32 18.01 -0.75 -12.96
N SER A 33 19.16 -0.75 -13.63
CA SER A 33 19.69 -1.93 -14.34
C SER A 33 20.30 -2.94 -13.37
N GLY A 34 20.52 -2.58 -12.10
CA GLY A 34 21.01 -3.45 -11.05
C GLY A 34 22.49 -3.27 -10.71
N ILE A 35 23.13 -2.20 -11.20
CA ILE A 35 24.51 -1.80 -10.87
C ILE A 35 24.47 -0.77 -9.72
N PRO A 36 25.20 -0.98 -8.61
CA PRO A 36 25.21 -0.04 -7.49
C PRO A 36 25.78 1.34 -7.89
N SER A 37 25.36 2.40 -7.20
CA SER A 37 25.95 3.73 -7.41
C SER A 37 27.37 3.81 -6.85
N ALA A 38 28.11 4.87 -7.22
CA ALA A 38 29.43 5.13 -6.66
C ALA A 38 29.39 5.27 -5.13
N ASN A 39 28.33 5.87 -4.58
CA ASN A 39 28.15 6.01 -3.14
C ASN A 39 27.83 4.65 -2.47
N ASP A 40 27.06 3.80 -3.14
CA ASP A 40 26.77 2.45 -2.62
C ASP A 40 28.04 1.60 -2.61
N CYS A 41 28.91 1.73 -3.61
CA CYS A 41 30.23 1.08 -3.61
C CYS A 41 31.09 1.54 -2.43
N ILE A 42 31.14 2.85 -2.14
CA ILE A 42 31.87 3.38 -0.98
C ILE A 42 31.39 2.71 0.31
N TRP A 43 30.08 2.63 0.50
CA TRP A 43 29.51 2.03 1.71
C TRP A 43 29.69 0.51 1.77
N ASP A 44 29.62 -0.19 0.64
CA ASP A 44 29.96 -1.61 0.54
C ASP A 44 31.42 -1.88 0.94
N TRP A 45 32.36 -1.07 0.46
CA TRP A 45 33.78 -1.16 0.84
C TRP A 45 33.99 -0.83 2.33
N LYS A 46 33.40 0.26 2.82
CA LYS A 46 33.43 0.63 4.25
C LYS A 46 32.88 -0.50 5.13
N GLY A 47 31.74 -1.09 4.76
CA GLY A 47 31.12 -2.21 5.45
C GLY A 47 31.97 -3.48 5.41
N THR A 48 32.58 -3.79 4.28
CA THR A 48 33.51 -4.92 4.12
C THR A 48 34.73 -4.78 5.03
N ILE A 49 35.35 -3.59 5.06
CA ILE A 49 36.47 -3.27 5.97
C ILE A 49 36.02 -3.40 7.43
N TYR A 50 34.85 -2.87 7.77
CA TYR A 50 34.33 -2.95 9.13
C TYR A 50 34.12 -4.40 9.57
N LYS A 51 33.45 -5.23 8.76
CA LYS A 51 33.19 -6.64 9.06
C LYS A 51 34.46 -7.46 9.20
N SER A 52 35.45 -7.26 8.32
CA SER A 52 36.71 -7.99 8.39
C SER A 52 37.50 -7.70 9.66
N ASN A 53 37.31 -6.51 10.26
CA ASN A 53 37.95 -6.12 11.51
C ASN A 53 37.09 -6.41 12.75
N ASN A 54 35.81 -6.76 12.59
CA ASN A 54 34.87 -7.04 13.67
C ASN A 54 34.12 -8.36 13.42
N PRO A 55 34.76 -9.54 13.53
CA PRO A 55 34.20 -10.82 13.07
C PRO A 55 32.93 -11.26 13.82
N SER A 56 32.68 -10.70 15.00
CA SER A 56 31.49 -10.96 15.84
C SER A 56 30.29 -10.07 15.48
N THR A 57 30.31 -9.40 14.32
CA THR A 57 29.21 -8.52 13.91
C THR A 57 28.06 -9.29 13.26
N ASP A 58 26.85 -8.98 13.70
CA ASP A 58 25.60 -9.56 13.21
C ASP A 58 25.22 -9.04 11.81
N ASP A 59 24.37 -9.80 11.09
CA ASP A 59 23.87 -9.51 9.73
C ASP A 59 23.21 -8.12 9.55
N TRP A 60 22.91 -7.37 10.61
CA TRP A 60 22.23 -6.07 10.51
C TRP A 60 23.07 -4.97 9.83
N ILE A 61 24.39 -5.16 9.72
CA ILE A 61 25.33 -4.22 9.09
C ILE A 61 25.30 -4.30 7.55
N ASP A 62 24.66 -5.34 7.00
CA ASP A 62 24.54 -5.55 5.55
C ASP A 62 23.72 -4.44 4.87
N ASN A 63 22.78 -3.83 5.61
CA ASN A 63 21.96 -2.75 5.12
C ASN A 63 22.58 -1.37 5.38
N PHE A 64 23.64 -1.04 4.66
CA PHE A 64 24.27 0.28 4.68
C PHE A 64 23.39 1.43 4.11
N LYS A 65 22.16 1.21 3.64
CA LYS A 65 21.21 2.33 3.37
C LYS A 65 20.54 2.84 4.64
N ASN A 66 20.60 2.08 5.73
CA ASN A 66 20.16 2.54 7.03
C ASN A 66 21.14 3.64 7.53
N PRO A 67 20.69 4.89 7.74
CA PRO A 67 21.56 5.99 8.17
C PRO A 67 22.30 5.70 9.47
N LYS A 68 21.73 4.86 10.35
CA LYS A 68 22.37 4.47 11.60
C LYS A 68 23.56 3.53 11.35
N VAL A 69 23.41 2.54 10.46
CA VAL A 69 24.51 1.62 10.05
C VAL A 69 25.67 2.44 9.47
N GLN A 70 25.36 3.40 8.60
CA GLN A 70 26.34 4.31 8.03
C GLN A 70 27.11 5.06 9.11
N SER A 71 26.40 5.67 10.06
CA SER A 71 27.02 6.37 11.18
C SER A 71 27.90 5.45 12.02
N THR A 72 27.51 4.20 12.27
CA THR A 72 28.32 3.24 13.04
C THR A 72 29.64 2.92 12.36
N ILE A 73 29.54 2.50 11.09
CA ILE A 73 30.71 2.15 10.29
C ILE A 73 31.63 3.37 10.24
N GLN A 74 31.07 4.56 9.98
CA GLN A 74 31.84 5.80 9.95
C GLN A 74 32.50 6.13 11.29
N SER A 75 31.78 6.13 12.41
CA SER A 75 32.36 6.43 13.72
C SER A 75 33.46 5.44 14.09
N TRP A 76 33.33 4.16 13.71
CA TRP A 76 34.42 3.20 13.91
C TRP A 76 35.62 3.54 13.04
N LEU A 77 35.42 3.87 11.76
CA LEU A 77 36.47 4.29 10.83
C LEU A 77 37.20 5.55 11.34
N ASP A 78 36.46 6.56 11.79
CA ASP A 78 36.99 7.80 12.34
C ASP A 78 37.84 7.53 13.59
N ASN A 79 37.37 6.66 14.49
CA ASN A 79 38.10 6.27 15.71
C ASN A 79 39.40 5.49 15.46
N GLN A 80 39.61 4.92 14.27
CA GLN A 80 40.90 4.30 13.92
C GLN A 80 41.96 5.35 13.55
N GLY A 81 41.56 6.59 13.23
CA GLY A 81 42.46 7.71 12.93
C GLY A 81 43.21 7.63 11.60
N ASN A 82 43.00 6.59 10.78
CA ASN A 82 43.71 6.38 9.51
C ASN A 82 42.79 6.24 8.28
N TYR A 83 41.49 6.50 8.43
CA TYR A 83 40.52 6.55 7.35
C TYR A 83 40.07 8.00 7.09
N VAL A 84 39.59 8.27 5.88
CA VAL A 84 39.09 9.60 5.50
C VAL A 84 37.71 9.88 6.10
N GLU A 85 37.45 11.16 6.37
CA GLU A 85 36.17 11.61 6.93
C GLU A 85 35.01 11.42 5.94
N ASN A 86 33.80 11.27 6.49
CA ASN A 86 32.58 11.11 5.70
C ASN A 86 32.32 12.33 4.81
N GLY A 87 31.98 12.09 3.55
CA GLY A 87 31.69 13.15 2.59
C GLY A 87 32.93 13.80 1.97
N CYS A 88 34.14 13.34 2.29
CA CYS A 88 35.35 13.80 1.62
C CYS A 88 35.32 13.44 0.11
N ASN A 89 35.94 14.27 -0.72
CA ASN A 89 36.01 14.02 -2.17
C ASN A 89 36.86 12.80 -2.52
N GLU A 90 37.86 12.44 -1.69
CA GLU A 90 38.72 11.28 -1.95
C GLU A 90 38.14 9.93 -1.50
N GLU A 91 36.95 9.90 -0.87
CA GLU A 91 36.37 8.67 -0.30
C GLU A 91 36.35 7.51 -1.29
N TYR A 92 35.92 7.76 -2.53
CA TYR A 92 35.79 6.73 -3.56
C TYR A 92 37.13 6.04 -3.83
N SER A 93 38.15 6.81 -4.22
CA SER A 93 39.47 6.29 -4.56
C SER A 93 40.18 5.68 -3.35
N PHE A 94 40.03 6.30 -2.19
CA PHE A 94 40.65 5.83 -0.94
C PHE A 94 40.08 4.48 -0.50
N TYR A 95 38.75 4.36 -0.36
CA TYR A 95 38.13 3.12 0.11
C TYR A 95 38.20 1.99 -0.91
N ALA A 96 38.16 2.28 -2.22
CA ALA A 96 38.39 1.27 -3.26
C ALA A 96 39.77 0.61 -3.10
N LYS A 97 40.83 1.42 -2.94
CA LYS A 97 42.21 0.95 -2.75
C LYS A 97 42.43 0.29 -1.40
N LYS A 98 41.82 0.83 -0.33
CA LYS A 98 41.96 0.31 1.03
C LYS A 98 41.25 -1.03 1.21
N CYS A 99 40.06 -1.19 0.65
CA CYS A 99 39.30 -2.45 0.69
C CYS A 99 39.93 -3.52 -0.21
N PHE A 100 40.39 -3.13 -1.40
CA PHE A 100 41.02 -4.04 -2.36
C PHE A 100 42.39 -3.49 -2.80
N PRO A 101 43.48 -3.80 -2.07
CA PRO A 101 44.81 -3.30 -2.40
C PRO A 101 45.34 -3.81 -3.74
N ILE A 102 44.91 -5.00 -4.18
CA ILE A 102 45.33 -5.65 -5.41
C ILE A 102 44.45 -5.20 -6.60
N ASP A 103 45.07 -4.65 -7.63
CA ASP A 103 44.43 -4.07 -8.83
C ASP A 103 43.52 -5.07 -9.56
N LYS A 104 43.98 -6.32 -9.67
CA LYS A 104 43.19 -7.42 -10.26
C LYS A 104 41.89 -7.67 -9.49
N ASN A 105 41.90 -7.56 -8.17
CA ASN A 105 40.69 -7.77 -7.34
C ASN A 105 39.71 -6.61 -7.50
N ARG A 106 40.19 -5.37 -7.65
CA ARG A 106 39.34 -4.21 -7.99
C ARG A 106 38.68 -4.40 -9.34
N SER A 107 39.43 -4.85 -10.34
CA SER A 107 38.90 -5.14 -11.67
C SER A 107 37.85 -6.25 -11.64
N GLN A 108 38.11 -7.33 -10.87
CA GLN A 108 37.14 -8.41 -10.66
C GLN A 108 35.86 -7.95 -9.95
N TYR A 109 35.97 -7.02 -8.99
CA TYR A 109 34.81 -6.41 -8.32
C TYR A 109 33.89 -5.72 -9.34
N PHE A 110 34.44 -4.82 -10.17
CA PHE A 110 33.67 -4.13 -11.22
C PHE A 110 33.13 -5.09 -12.29
N GLN A 111 33.93 -6.08 -12.70
CA GLN A 111 33.47 -7.11 -13.63
C GLN A 111 32.27 -7.89 -13.08
N LYS A 112 32.31 -8.26 -11.79
CA LYS A 112 31.23 -8.98 -11.13
C LYS A 112 29.94 -8.14 -11.09
N ILE A 113 30.01 -6.88 -10.65
CA ILE A 113 28.83 -6.03 -10.53
C ILE A 113 28.28 -5.54 -11.87
N CYS A 114 29.06 -5.60 -12.96
CA CYS A 114 28.61 -5.21 -14.32
C CYS A 114 28.22 -6.41 -15.20
N SER A 115 28.48 -7.65 -14.76
CA SER A 115 28.25 -8.86 -15.57
C SER A 115 26.78 -9.25 -15.69
N ASN A 116 26.36 -9.69 -16.89
CA ASN A 116 25.01 -10.19 -17.19
C ASN A 116 23.86 -9.20 -16.92
N ILE A 117 24.13 -7.91 -17.08
CA ILE A 117 23.14 -6.85 -16.84
C ILE A 117 22.55 -6.35 -18.15
N LYS A 118 21.22 -6.16 -18.15
CA LYS A 118 20.47 -5.60 -19.28
C LYS A 118 20.20 -4.11 -19.05
N PRO A 119 20.20 -3.29 -20.11
CA PRO A 119 19.86 -1.87 -20.00
C PRO A 119 18.40 -1.70 -19.57
N ALA A 120 18.18 -0.97 -18.49
CA ALA A 120 16.85 -0.54 -18.06
C ALA A 120 16.20 0.41 -19.09
N ILE A 121 14.93 0.74 -18.88
CA ILE A 121 14.15 1.57 -19.81
C ILE A 121 14.79 2.94 -20.12
N GLY A 122 15.43 3.61 -19.17
CA GLY A 122 16.08 4.90 -19.42
C GLY A 122 17.13 4.79 -20.52
N TYR A 123 18.00 3.78 -20.44
CA TYR A 123 18.98 3.49 -21.48
C TYR A 123 18.30 3.12 -22.80
N ARG A 124 17.26 2.28 -22.78
CA ARG A 124 16.56 1.82 -24.00
C ARG A 124 15.80 2.92 -24.74
N THR A 125 15.55 4.07 -24.10
CA THR A 125 15.00 5.25 -24.78
C THR A 125 16.05 6.09 -25.54
N ILE A 126 17.34 5.95 -25.21
CA ILE A 126 18.43 6.71 -25.86
C ILE A 126 18.44 6.55 -27.40
N PRO A 127 18.33 5.33 -27.97
CA PRO A 127 18.28 5.17 -29.42
C PRO A 127 17.12 5.91 -30.08
N LEU A 128 15.97 6.02 -29.42
CA LEU A 128 14.80 6.77 -29.95
C LEU A 128 15.10 8.26 -30.04
N LEU A 129 15.79 8.82 -29.04
CA LEU A 129 16.23 10.23 -29.06
C LEU A 129 17.26 10.48 -30.17
N VAL A 130 18.14 9.51 -30.47
CA VAL A 130 19.08 9.58 -31.59
C VAL A 130 18.35 9.54 -32.93
N LYS A 131 17.38 8.62 -33.10
CA LYS A 131 16.56 8.51 -34.33
C LYS A 131 15.77 9.80 -34.61
N HIS A 132 15.23 10.43 -33.56
CA HIS A 132 14.58 11.73 -33.67
C HIS A 132 15.58 12.83 -34.09
N GLY A 133 16.83 12.73 -33.64
CA GLY A 133 17.90 13.69 -33.91
C GLY A 133 18.05 14.76 -32.82
N ILE A 134 17.43 14.59 -31.65
CA ILE A 134 17.61 15.50 -30.52
C ILE A 134 18.91 15.23 -29.76
N LEU A 135 19.36 13.96 -29.72
CA LEU A 135 20.56 13.55 -29.00
C LEU A 135 21.74 13.35 -29.95
N ASP A 136 22.85 14.05 -29.71
CA ASP A 136 24.05 13.98 -30.57
C ASP A 136 25.22 13.23 -29.95
N SER A 137 25.39 13.26 -28.62
CA SER A 137 26.46 12.51 -27.94
C SER A 137 26.13 12.14 -26.50
N VAL A 138 26.73 11.05 -26.03
CA VAL A 138 26.72 10.68 -24.62
C VAL A 138 28.14 10.66 -24.07
N TRP A 139 28.35 11.44 -23.03
CA TRP A 139 29.55 11.45 -22.20
C TRP A 139 29.24 10.67 -20.93
N THR A 140 30.15 9.81 -20.48
CA THR A 140 29.88 9.01 -19.29
C THR A 140 31.12 8.75 -18.46
N THR A 141 30.93 8.70 -17.15
CA THR A 141 31.91 8.23 -16.18
C THR A 141 31.72 6.75 -15.84
N ASN A 142 30.76 6.08 -16.48
CA ASN A 142 30.40 4.70 -16.19
C ASN A 142 31.31 3.73 -16.92
N PHE A 143 31.55 2.61 -16.25
CA PHE A 143 32.37 1.51 -16.71
C PHE A 143 31.57 0.42 -17.44
N ASP A 144 30.24 0.44 -17.34
CA ASP A 144 29.36 -0.56 -17.93
C ASP A 144 29.14 -0.38 -19.45
N ASP A 145 28.57 -1.41 -20.10
CA ASP A 145 28.26 -1.39 -21.55
C ASP A 145 26.78 -1.09 -21.82
N LEU A 146 26.02 -0.57 -20.86
CA LEU A 146 24.56 -0.45 -21.00
C LEU A 146 24.18 0.48 -22.16
N LEU A 147 24.98 1.52 -22.41
CA LEU A 147 24.83 2.40 -23.57
C LEU A 147 25.02 1.69 -24.90
N MET A 148 26.11 0.92 -25.02
CA MET A 148 26.43 0.16 -26.24
C MET A 148 25.36 -0.91 -26.50
N ASN A 149 25.01 -1.67 -25.47
CA ASN A 149 23.96 -2.67 -25.54
C ASN A 149 22.61 -2.05 -25.94
N SER A 150 22.29 -0.87 -25.41
CA SER A 150 21.07 -0.15 -25.78
C SER A 150 21.07 0.29 -27.24
N CYS A 151 22.18 0.84 -27.75
CA CYS A 151 22.30 1.23 -29.16
C CYS A 151 22.06 0.04 -30.09
N VAL A 152 22.69 -1.11 -29.80
CA VAL A 152 22.50 -2.35 -30.56
C VAL A 152 21.02 -2.79 -30.53
N LEU A 153 20.40 -2.82 -29.35
CA LEU A 153 18.98 -3.20 -29.21
C LEU A 153 18.03 -2.23 -29.94
N GLY A 154 18.36 -0.95 -29.96
CA GLY A 154 17.59 0.09 -30.64
C GLY A 154 17.91 0.26 -32.12
N GLY A 155 18.80 -0.56 -32.70
CA GLY A 155 19.17 -0.48 -34.11
C GLY A 155 19.93 0.80 -34.49
N ILE A 156 20.75 1.31 -33.57
CA ILE A 156 21.65 2.47 -33.77
C ILE A 156 23.09 2.02 -33.60
N GLN A 157 24.00 2.56 -34.40
CA GLN A 157 25.42 2.26 -34.28
C GLN A 157 26.02 3.08 -33.13
N GLY A 158 26.35 2.41 -32.02
CA GLY A 158 27.16 3.00 -30.95
C GLY A 158 28.62 3.09 -31.39
N LEU A 159 29.24 4.26 -31.21
CA LEU A 159 30.63 4.52 -31.54
C LEU A 159 31.39 4.88 -30.25
N GLU A 160 32.13 3.94 -29.68
CA GLU A 160 33.03 4.25 -28.58
C GLU A 160 34.22 5.08 -29.09
N ILE A 161 34.36 6.29 -28.58
CA ILE A 161 35.46 7.18 -28.94
C ILE A 161 36.66 6.87 -28.04
N SER A 162 37.72 6.36 -28.65
CA SER A 162 39.05 6.22 -28.03
C SER A 162 39.94 7.41 -28.38
N LEU A 163 41.12 7.52 -27.74
CA LEU A 163 42.12 8.55 -28.05
C LEU A 163 42.51 8.56 -29.53
N GLY A 164 42.67 7.40 -30.17
CA GLY A 164 42.99 7.30 -31.59
C GLY A 164 41.89 7.79 -32.53
N THR A 165 40.71 8.11 -31.98
CA THR A 165 39.53 8.58 -32.72
C THR A 165 38.96 9.89 -32.15
N VAL A 166 39.69 10.56 -31.26
CA VAL A 166 39.19 11.67 -30.44
C VAL A 166 38.72 12.87 -31.29
N ASP A 167 39.34 13.09 -32.45
CA ASP A 167 38.96 14.16 -33.37
C ASP A 167 37.55 13.99 -33.96
N ARG A 168 37.02 12.75 -33.95
CA ARG A 168 35.64 12.47 -34.38
C ARG A 168 34.57 13.13 -33.49
N ILE A 169 34.91 13.62 -32.30
CA ILE A 169 33.96 14.31 -31.42
C ILE A 169 33.51 15.64 -32.05
N ASN A 170 34.45 16.43 -32.57
CA ASN A 170 34.20 17.79 -33.06
C ASN A 170 34.12 17.88 -34.60
N GLN A 171 34.59 16.86 -35.33
CA GLN A 171 34.64 16.87 -36.81
C GLN A 171 33.53 16.04 -37.48
N ARG A 172 32.65 15.44 -36.69
CA ARG A 172 31.53 14.59 -37.14
C ARG A 172 30.31 15.43 -37.51
N THR A 173 29.65 15.08 -38.61
CA THR A 173 28.27 15.53 -38.89
C THR A 173 27.29 14.74 -38.02
N GLN A 174 26.32 15.43 -37.41
CA GLN A 174 25.28 14.77 -36.61
C GLN A 174 24.54 13.73 -37.45
N SER A 175 24.38 12.52 -36.90
CA SER A 175 23.71 11.38 -37.54
C SER A 175 22.54 10.90 -36.70
N ARG A 176 21.43 10.55 -37.37
CA ARG A 176 20.26 9.90 -36.73
C ARG A 176 20.44 8.39 -36.57
N ASN A 177 21.55 7.83 -37.08
CA ASN A 177 21.83 6.40 -37.08
C ASN A 177 23.06 6.03 -36.24
N GLU A 178 23.78 7.02 -35.70
CA GLU A 178 25.04 6.79 -34.98
C GLU A 178 25.13 7.65 -33.72
N LEU A 179 25.53 7.05 -32.60
CA LEU A 179 25.75 7.74 -31.32
C LEU A 179 27.21 7.62 -30.86
N PRO A 180 27.95 8.73 -30.72
CA PRO A 180 29.27 8.75 -30.13
C PRO A 180 29.13 8.66 -28.61
N ILE A 181 29.84 7.69 -28.04
CA ILE A 181 29.87 7.40 -26.61
C ILE A 181 31.30 7.63 -26.12
N ILE A 182 31.47 8.61 -25.23
CA ILE A 182 32.77 9.03 -24.71
C ILE A 182 32.87 8.63 -23.24
N LYS A 183 33.74 7.66 -22.92
CA LYS A 183 34.04 7.24 -21.55
C LYS A 183 35.16 8.10 -20.97
N LEU A 184 34.80 9.05 -20.10
CA LEU A 184 35.72 10.06 -19.56
C LEU A 184 36.84 9.46 -18.68
N HIS A 185 36.60 8.33 -18.02
CA HIS A 185 37.57 7.67 -17.14
C HIS A 185 38.19 6.39 -17.73
N GLY A 186 37.96 6.10 -19.01
CA GLY A 186 38.40 4.86 -19.66
C GLY A 186 37.51 3.64 -19.34
N ASP A 187 37.97 2.45 -19.73
CA ASP A 187 37.26 1.17 -19.61
C ASP A 187 38.14 0.12 -18.90
N PHE A 188 37.58 -0.62 -17.96
CA PHE A 188 38.28 -1.66 -17.19
C PHE A 188 38.34 -3.03 -17.91
N LYS A 189 37.59 -3.21 -19.01
CA LYS A 189 37.41 -4.51 -19.68
C LYS A 189 38.57 -4.95 -20.57
N TYR A 190 39.46 -4.05 -20.93
CA TYR A 190 40.65 -4.38 -21.69
C TYR A 190 41.81 -4.64 -20.72
N GLY A 191 42.26 -5.89 -20.68
CA GLY A 191 43.39 -6.35 -19.87
C GLY A 191 44.71 -5.65 -20.21
N ASP A 192 45.68 -5.87 -19.32
CA ASP A 192 46.92 -5.11 -19.11
C ASP A 192 46.67 -3.59 -19.19
N LEU A 193 46.40 -3.01 -18.02
CA LEU A 193 46.46 -1.57 -17.76
C LEU A 193 47.59 -0.98 -18.59
N LYS A 194 47.25 -0.14 -19.57
CA LYS A 194 48.20 0.73 -20.25
C LYS A 194 49.13 1.36 -19.19
N ASN A 195 50.43 1.22 -19.41
CA ASN A 195 51.41 0.83 -18.38
C ASN A 195 51.89 1.94 -17.44
N THR A 196 51.28 3.14 -17.41
CA THR A 196 51.69 4.21 -16.48
C THR A 196 50.52 5.11 -16.06
N ASP A 197 50.60 5.64 -14.82
CA ASP A 197 49.70 6.68 -14.29
C ASP A 197 49.68 7.96 -15.17
N GLU A 198 50.62 8.11 -16.11
CA GLU A 198 50.80 9.26 -16.99
C GLU A 198 49.89 9.19 -18.22
N GLU A 199 49.78 8.03 -18.89
CA GLU A 199 48.90 7.85 -20.06
C GLU A 199 47.41 8.04 -19.71
N LEU A 200 47.01 7.57 -18.52
CA LEU A 200 45.65 7.80 -17.99
C LEU A 200 45.37 9.28 -17.72
N LYS A 201 46.36 10.03 -17.20
CA LYS A 201 46.24 11.48 -16.95
C LYS A 201 46.20 12.28 -18.25
N GLU A 202 46.99 11.90 -19.26
CA GLU A 202 46.98 12.56 -20.58
C GLU A 202 45.68 12.28 -21.35
N GLN A 203 45.16 11.06 -21.27
CA GLN A 203 43.87 10.70 -21.87
C GLN A 203 42.73 11.54 -21.31
N ASP A 204 42.68 11.63 -19.98
CA ASP A 204 41.70 12.37 -19.22
C ASP A 204 41.75 13.88 -19.55
N LYS A 205 42.95 14.45 -19.72
CA LYS A 205 43.13 15.84 -20.17
C LYS A 205 42.58 16.07 -21.58
N THR A 206 42.91 15.19 -22.53
CA THR A 206 42.50 15.35 -23.94
C THR A 206 40.98 15.33 -24.10
N PHE A 207 40.29 14.40 -23.45
CA PHE A 207 38.82 14.34 -23.52
C PHE A 207 38.14 15.54 -22.85
N ARG A 208 38.74 16.11 -21.80
CA ARG A 208 38.23 17.32 -21.15
C ARG A 208 38.34 18.55 -22.02
N GLU A 209 39.46 18.73 -22.71
CA GLU A 209 39.62 19.81 -23.69
C GLU A 209 38.55 19.71 -24.79
N LYS A 210 38.30 18.51 -25.31
CA LYS A 210 37.21 18.29 -26.28
C LYS A 210 35.83 18.53 -25.70
N LEU A 211 35.59 18.14 -24.45
CA LEU A 211 34.32 18.42 -23.77
C LEU A 211 34.09 19.93 -23.66
N ILE A 212 35.11 20.71 -23.31
CA ILE A 212 35.06 22.18 -23.24
C ILE A 212 34.65 22.78 -24.58
N GLU A 213 35.32 22.40 -25.67
CA GLU A 213 35.00 22.85 -27.02
C GLU A 213 33.57 22.48 -27.42
N TYR A 214 33.12 21.28 -27.04
CA TYR A 214 31.87 20.69 -27.49
C TYR A 214 30.61 21.26 -26.80
N VAL A 215 30.65 21.46 -25.48
CA VAL A 215 29.49 21.95 -24.70
C VAL A 215 29.31 23.48 -24.76
N LYS A 216 30.24 24.17 -25.42
CA LYS A 216 30.17 25.61 -25.65
C LYS A 216 28.88 26.01 -26.37
N ASP A 217 28.49 25.28 -27.41
CA ASP A 217 27.33 25.62 -28.25
C ASP A 217 26.18 24.60 -28.19
N LYS A 218 26.35 23.49 -27.47
CA LYS A 218 25.32 22.44 -27.31
C LYS A 218 24.74 22.43 -25.90
N HIS A 219 23.46 22.11 -25.78
CA HIS A 219 22.84 21.94 -24.46
C HIS A 219 23.31 20.63 -23.82
N LEU A 220 23.66 20.68 -22.53
CA LEU A 220 24.11 19.52 -21.76
C LEU A 220 23.08 19.16 -20.70
N ILE A 221 22.61 17.92 -20.71
CA ILE A 221 21.78 17.34 -19.64
C ILE A 221 22.64 16.39 -18.83
N VAL A 222 22.79 16.65 -17.54
CA VAL A 222 23.55 15.81 -16.60
C VAL A 222 22.58 14.95 -15.79
N LEU A 223 22.77 13.63 -15.80
CA LEU A 223 21.91 12.65 -15.11
C LEU A 223 22.76 11.62 -14.36
N GLY A 224 22.34 11.25 -13.14
CA GLY A 224 22.97 10.17 -12.37
C GLY A 224 24.42 10.43 -11.93
N TYR A 225 24.93 11.66 -12.10
CA TYR A 225 26.26 12.07 -11.69
C TYR A 225 26.21 12.93 -10.43
N SER A 226 27.06 12.62 -9.44
CA SER A 226 27.00 13.25 -8.11
C SER A 226 27.79 14.57 -8.01
N GLY A 227 28.60 14.91 -9.02
CA GLY A 227 29.47 16.09 -8.99
C GLY A 227 30.64 16.00 -8.02
N ARG A 228 31.08 14.78 -7.64
CA ARG A 228 32.19 14.58 -6.68
C ARG A 228 33.58 14.64 -7.31
N ASP A 229 33.71 14.34 -8.61
CA ASP A 229 35.01 14.48 -9.28
C ASP A 229 35.27 15.96 -9.60
N LEU A 230 36.17 16.54 -8.80
CA LEU A 230 36.62 17.92 -8.91
C LEU A 230 37.16 18.27 -10.30
N SER A 231 37.80 17.31 -10.96
CA SER A 231 38.48 17.56 -12.22
C SER A 231 37.49 17.70 -13.39
N LEU A 232 36.46 16.86 -13.45
CA LEU A 232 35.32 17.06 -14.35
C LEU A 232 34.49 18.30 -13.98
N MET A 233 34.28 18.57 -12.69
CA MET A 233 33.55 19.78 -12.25
C MET A 233 34.29 21.07 -12.63
N ASN A 234 35.61 21.10 -12.54
CA ASN A 234 36.44 22.22 -12.98
C ASN A 234 36.41 22.37 -14.50
N THR A 235 36.43 21.26 -15.25
CA THR A 235 36.25 21.25 -16.72
C THR A 235 34.92 21.90 -17.12
N LEU A 236 33.83 21.58 -16.42
CA LEU A 236 32.52 22.20 -16.65
C LEU A 236 32.56 23.71 -16.29
N LYS A 237 33.17 24.10 -15.16
CA LYS A 237 33.32 25.52 -14.81
C LYS A 237 34.09 26.28 -15.88
N GLU A 238 35.17 25.72 -16.41
CA GLU A 238 35.97 26.28 -17.49
C GLU A 238 35.14 26.41 -18.79
N ALA A 239 34.46 25.34 -19.21
CA ALA A 239 33.65 25.34 -20.42
C ALA A 239 32.58 26.43 -20.43
N TYR A 240 31.89 26.60 -19.30
CA TYR A 240 30.84 27.60 -19.14
C TYR A 240 31.36 28.99 -18.71
N SER A 241 32.67 29.18 -18.62
CA SER A 241 33.29 30.51 -18.51
C SER A 241 33.57 31.13 -19.88
N GLN A 242 33.51 30.33 -20.95
CA GLN A 242 33.63 30.80 -22.33
C GLN A 242 32.27 31.27 -22.88
N SER A 243 32.28 32.23 -23.81
CA SER A 243 31.07 32.70 -24.49
C SER A 243 30.50 31.64 -25.43
N GLY A 244 29.18 31.46 -25.48
CA GLY A 244 28.50 30.55 -26.40
C GLY A 244 27.01 30.43 -26.08
N ALA A 245 26.29 29.55 -26.79
CA ALA A 245 24.83 29.37 -26.61
C ALA A 245 24.39 28.13 -25.79
N GLY A 246 25.30 27.23 -25.45
CA GLY A 246 25.01 26.00 -24.67
C GLY A 246 24.40 26.29 -23.29
N MET A 247 23.41 25.48 -22.92
CA MET A 247 22.71 25.55 -21.61
C MET A 247 23.02 24.31 -20.79
N LEU A 248 23.13 24.46 -19.48
CA LEU A 248 23.35 23.35 -18.55
C LEU A 248 22.05 22.99 -17.80
N PHE A 249 21.59 21.76 -17.98
CA PHE A 249 20.50 21.18 -17.22
C PHE A 249 21.05 20.11 -16.28
N TRP A 250 21.07 20.37 -14.98
CA TRP A 250 21.52 19.39 -13.99
C TRP A 250 20.34 18.68 -13.35
N CYS A 251 20.07 17.44 -13.77
CA CYS A 251 19.00 16.62 -13.21
C CYS A 251 19.50 15.87 -11.97
N GLY A 252 19.17 16.41 -10.80
CA GLY A 252 19.48 15.78 -9.51
C GLY A 252 18.36 14.88 -9.00
N TYR A 253 18.67 14.01 -8.05
CA TYR A 253 17.67 13.17 -7.39
C TYR A 253 17.00 13.97 -6.26
N GLN A 254 15.71 14.26 -6.40
CA GLN A 254 14.95 15.14 -5.50
C GLN A 254 15.64 16.51 -5.31
N ASN A 255 15.35 17.21 -4.21
CA ASN A 255 15.96 18.50 -3.86
C ASN A 255 17.32 18.37 -3.16
N ASN A 256 18.01 17.22 -3.33
CA ASN A 256 19.24 16.94 -2.62
C ASN A 256 20.47 17.42 -3.43
N THR A 257 20.82 18.70 -3.28
CA THR A 257 21.91 19.33 -4.05
C THR A 257 23.27 19.22 -3.36
N ASN A 258 24.27 18.71 -4.07
CA ASN A 258 25.67 18.80 -3.66
C ASN A 258 26.14 20.27 -3.73
N PRO A 259 26.83 20.82 -2.70
CA PRO A 259 27.37 22.18 -2.71
C PRO A 259 28.19 22.53 -3.95
N GLU A 260 28.97 21.59 -4.50
CA GLU A 260 29.76 21.83 -5.71
C GLU A 260 28.90 22.02 -6.96
N VAL A 261 27.74 21.36 -7.02
CA VAL A 261 26.76 21.54 -8.10
C VAL A 261 26.10 22.91 -7.98
N SER A 262 25.70 23.31 -6.78
CA SER A 262 25.14 24.65 -6.54
C SER A 262 26.15 25.73 -6.92
N LYS A 263 27.42 25.57 -6.54
CA LYS A 263 28.52 26.48 -6.94
C LYS A 263 28.71 26.51 -8.46
N LEU A 264 28.66 25.37 -9.14
CA LEU A 264 28.74 25.30 -10.61
C LEU A 264 27.59 26.08 -11.24
N ILE A 265 26.34 25.85 -10.83
CA ILE A 265 25.17 26.52 -11.39
C ILE A 265 25.26 28.04 -11.17
N ASP A 266 25.63 28.48 -9.98
CA ASP A 266 25.81 29.91 -9.70
C ASP A 266 26.97 30.51 -10.50
N HIS A 267 28.06 29.76 -10.70
CA HIS A 267 29.20 30.17 -11.54
C HIS A 267 28.80 30.34 -13.00
N VAL A 268 28.04 29.39 -13.57
CA VAL A 268 27.57 29.48 -14.97
C VAL A 268 26.66 30.70 -15.15
N ASN A 269 25.69 30.90 -14.25
CA ASN A 269 24.75 32.02 -14.34
C ASN A 269 25.46 33.39 -14.17
N LYS A 270 26.52 33.47 -13.35
CA LYS A 270 27.34 34.70 -13.23
C LYS A 270 28.13 35.03 -14.49
N ASN A 271 28.49 34.04 -15.30
CA ASN A 271 29.23 34.23 -16.56
C ASN A 271 28.29 34.47 -17.76
N ASN A 272 27.09 35.02 -17.55
CA ASN A 272 26.07 35.29 -18.58
C ASN A 272 25.66 34.06 -19.42
N ARG A 273 25.77 32.87 -18.84
CA ARG A 273 25.31 31.59 -19.42
C ARG A 273 24.10 31.09 -18.62
N GLN A 274 23.36 30.12 -19.13
CA GLN A 274 22.16 29.61 -18.43
C GLN A 274 22.42 28.20 -17.87
N ALA A 275 22.20 28.06 -16.55
CA ALA A 275 22.23 26.78 -15.86
C ALA A 275 21.08 26.62 -14.88
N PHE A 276 20.48 25.43 -14.85
CA PHE A 276 19.33 25.10 -13.99
C PHE A 276 19.56 23.79 -13.25
N TYR A 277 19.16 23.76 -11.98
CA TYR A 277 18.96 22.51 -11.26
C TYR A 277 17.53 22.02 -11.50
N ILE A 278 17.36 20.73 -11.75
CA ILE A 278 16.07 20.09 -11.97
C ILE A 278 15.94 18.91 -10.99
N PRO A 279 15.01 18.97 -10.03
CA PRO A 279 14.73 17.83 -9.16
C PRO A 279 13.98 16.74 -9.94
N THR A 280 14.50 15.52 -9.91
CA THR A 280 13.94 14.37 -10.65
C THR A 280 13.78 13.12 -9.77
N ASP A 281 13.01 12.14 -10.25
CA ASP A 281 12.83 10.81 -9.63
C ASP A 281 13.90 9.79 -10.06
N GLY A 282 15.00 10.26 -10.64
CA GLY A 282 16.04 9.41 -11.20
C GLY A 282 16.00 9.30 -12.73
N PHE A 283 17.01 8.58 -13.23
CA PHE A 283 17.36 8.53 -14.66
C PHE A 283 16.22 7.98 -15.54
N ASP A 284 15.70 6.79 -15.21
CA ASP A 284 14.70 6.12 -16.05
C ASP A 284 13.40 6.89 -16.22
N THR A 285 12.90 7.50 -15.15
CA THR A 285 11.67 8.30 -15.20
C THR A 285 11.89 9.59 -15.99
N THR A 286 13.06 10.20 -15.85
CA THR A 286 13.42 11.42 -16.58
C THR A 286 13.53 11.16 -18.08
N MET A 287 14.33 10.16 -18.46
CA MET A 287 14.54 9.79 -19.86
C MET A 287 13.25 9.34 -20.55
N LEU A 288 12.40 8.58 -19.85
CA LEU A 288 11.12 8.14 -20.40
C LEU A 288 10.18 9.33 -20.67
N ASN A 289 10.06 10.27 -19.72
CA ASN A 289 9.19 11.43 -19.89
C ASN A 289 9.69 12.40 -20.95
N ILE A 290 11.01 12.63 -21.04
CA ILE A 290 11.61 13.39 -22.15
C ILE A 290 11.26 12.72 -23.48
N THR A 291 11.49 11.40 -23.59
CA THR A 291 11.27 10.66 -24.84
C THR A 291 9.81 10.68 -25.25
N LYS A 292 8.87 10.44 -24.31
CA LYS A 292 7.42 10.51 -24.57
C LYS A 292 7.01 11.84 -25.20
N LEU A 293 7.52 12.96 -24.70
CA LEU A 293 7.19 14.28 -25.23
C LEU A 293 7.82 14.56 -26.59
N VAL A 294 9.07 14.15 -26.77
CA VAL A 294 9.81 14.36 -28.02
C VAL A 294 9.19 13.56 -29.16
N VAL A 295 8.82 12.30 -28.93
CA VAL A 295 8.30 11.41 -29.98
C VAL A 295 6.78 11.54 -30.21
N ASP A 296 6.05 12.34 -29.41
CA ASP A 296 4.59 12.38 -29.46
C ASP A 296 4.05 12.78 -30.84
N SER A 297 4.77 13.66 -31.55
CA SER A 297 4.44 14.08 -32.92
C SER A 297 4.81 13.07 -34.01
N GLU A 298 5.63 12.06 -33.72
CA GLU A 298 6.13 11.07 -34.69
C GLU A 298 5.56 9.67 -34.41
N LYS A 299 4.49 9.31 -35.12
CA LYS A 299 3.77 8.04 -34.91
C LYS A 299 4.68 6.80 -34.88
N LYS A 300 5.67 6.71 -35.78
CA LYS A 300 6.59 5.57 -35.87
C LYS A 300 7.45 5.42 -34.60
N LEU A 301 8.03 6.51 -34.10
CA LEU A 301 8.85 6.49 -32.89
C LEU A 301 7.99 6.30 -31.64
N LYS A 302 6.76 6.81 -31.64
CA LYS A 302 5.78 6.55 -30.57
C LYS A 302 5.40 5.07 -30.47
N ASP A 303 5.13 4.43 -31.61
CA ASP A 303 4.85 2.99 -31.66
C ASP A 303 6.07 2.16 -31.22
N GLU A 304 7.28 2.59 -31.60
CA GLU A 304 8.53 1.97 -31.13
C GLU A 304 8.72 2.12 -29.61
N LEU A 305 8.48 3.31 -29.05
CA LEU A 305 8.54 3.55 -27.60
C LEU A 305 7.55 2.64 -26.83
N ASN A 306 6.31 2.52 -27.33
CA ASN A 306 5.31 1.65 -26.73
C ASN A 306 5.79 0.18 -26.73
N SER A 307 6.43 -0.27 -27.81
CA SER A 307 6.99 -1.64 -27.90
C SER A 307 8.18 -1.87 -26.96
N VAL A 308 8.95 -0.83 -26.64
CA VAL A 308 10.05 -0.91 -25.66
C VAL A 308 9.52 -0.99 -24.24
N GLN A 309 8.42 -0.28 -23.93
CA GLN A 309 7.76 -0.33 -22.63
C GLN A 309 7.00 -1.65 -22.42
N GLN A 310 6.27 -2.11 -23.45
CA GLN A 310 5.51 -3.35 -23.43
C GLN A 310 6.44 -4.52 -23.73
N SER A 311 7.11 -5.04 -22.69
CA SER A 311 7.83 -6.30 -22.82
C SER A 311 6.83 -7.41 -23.17
N LYS A 312 7.13 -8.21 -24.19
CA LYS A 312 6.43 -9.48 -24.43
C LYS A 312 6.83 -10.43 -23.29
N ASN A 313 6.20 -10.27 -22.13
CA ASN A 313 6.34 -11.19 -21.02
C ASN A 313 5.69 -12.50 -21.45
N GLU A 314 6.49 -13.44 -21.96
CA GLU A 314 6.05 -14.80 -22.29
C GLU A 314 5.59 -15.59 -21.05
N ASN A 315 5.91 -15.08 -19.85
CA ASN A 315 5.52 -15.66 -18.57
C ASN A 315 4.16 -15.15 -18.08
N ASP A 316 3.09 -15.23 -18.88
CA ASP A 316 1.72 -15.06 -18.36
C ASP A 316 1.37 -16.25 -17.44
N SER A 317 1.93 -16.19 -16.23
CA SER A 317 2.02 -17.32 -15.31
C SER A 317 0.97 -17.16 -14.21
N PHE A 318 -0.25 -17.56 -14.53
CA PHE A 318 -1.32 -17.69 -13.55
C PHE A 318 -1.41 -19.14 -13.06
N THR A 319 -1.11 -19.38 -11.79
CA THR A 319 -1.35 -20.68 -11.16
C THR A 319 -2.69 -20.68 -10.43
N PRO A 320 -3.68 -21.49 -10.83
CA PRO A 320 -4.93 -21.61 -10.07
C PRO A 320 -4.72 -22.03 -8.62
N PHE A 321 -5.52 -21.48 -7.71
CA PHE A 321 -5.65 -22.03 -6.38
C PHE A 321 -6.09 -23.49 -6.46
N ASN A 322 -5.40 -24.35 -5.70
CA ASN A 322 -5.67 -25.78 -5.68
C ASN A 322 -5.36 -26.35 -4.30
N LEU A 323 -6.30 -26.18 -3.38
CA LEU A 323 -6.17 -26.62 -2.01
C LEU A 323 -6.49 -28.12 -1.92
N LYS A 324 -5.49 -28.89 -1.48
CA LYS A 324 -5.55 -30.35 -1.33
C LYS A 324 -5.47 -30.73 0.16
N PRO A 325 -6.59 -30.63 0.91
CA PRO A 325 -6.60 -31.00 2.31
C PRO A 325 -6.41 -32.52 2.44
N GLU A 326 -5.44 -32.94 3.25
CA GLU A 326 -5.11 -34.35 3.46
C GLU A 326 -6.12 -35.06 4.38
N ARG A 327 -6.77 -34.30 5.26
CA ARG A 327 -7.69 -34.82 6.29
C ARG A 327 -8.86 -33.89 6.54
N ILE A 328 -9.86 -34.41 7.26
CA ILE A 328 -11.03 -33.65 7.70
C ILE A 328 -11.01 -33.65 9.23
N ASN A 329 -10.87 -32.46 9.81
CA ASN A 329 -10.90 -32.26 11.26
C ASN A 329 -12.25 -31.68 11.71
N LYS A 330 -12.75 -30.71 10.94
CA LYS A 330 -13.91 -29.88 11.27
C LYS A 330 -14.80 -29.72 10.05
N VAL A 331 -16.06 -29.38 10.32
CA VAL A 331 -17.05 -28.99 9.31
C VAL A 331 -17.57 -27.60 9.66
N LEU A 332 -17.65 -26.72 8.68
CA LEU A 332 -18.27 -25.40 8.82
C LEU A 332 -19.58 -25.36 8.04
N LYS A 333 -20.58 -24.70 8.62
CA LYS A 333 -21.89 -24.50 8.00
C LYS A 333 -22.01 -23.04 7.56
N SER A 334 -22.36 -22.82 6.29
CA SER A 334 -22.57 -21.47 5.75
C SER A 334 -24.00 -20.96 5.99
N ASN A 335 -24.22 -19.69 5.69
CA ASN A 335 -25.54 -19.08 5.50
C ASN A 335 -26.01 -19.06 4.03
N CYS A 336 -25.41 -19.86 3.16
CA CYS A 336 -25.65 -19.87 1.71
C CYS A 336 -26.56 -21.04 1.31
N PHE A 337 -27.77 -20.75 0.82
CA PHE A 337 -28.76 -21.73 0.39
C PHE A 337 -28.75 -21.86 -1.14
N PRO A 338 -28.65 -23.06 -1.73
CA PRO A 338 -28.63 -23.24 -3.18
C PRO A 338 -29.82 -22.56 -3.88
N LEU A 339 -29.56 -21.85 -4.98
CA LEU A 339 -30.55 -21.10 -5.72
C LEU A 339 -30.41 -21.34 -7.23
N GLU A 340 -31.54 -21.59 -7.90
CA GLU A 340 -31.66 -21.55 -9.37
C GLU A 340 -32.67 -20.47 -9.75
N PHE A 341 -32.29 -19.66 -10.75
CA PHE A 341 -33.15 -18.61 -11.30
C PHE A 341 -34.05 -19.15 -12.41
N PRO A 342 -35.11 -18.41 -12.77
CA PRO A 342 -35.84 -18.65 -14.01
C PRO A 342 -34.94 -18.60 -15.24
N ASP A 343 -35.31 -19.34 -16.29
CA ASP A 343 -34.54 -19.40 -17.54
C ASP A 343 -34.75 -18.19 -18.45
N GLU A 344 -35.87 -17.47 -18.27
CA GLU A 344 -36.29 -16.35 -19.12
C GLU A 344 -36.81 -15.16 -18.29
N VAL A 345 -36.87 -13.98 -18.91
CA VAL A 345 -37.40 -12.74 -18.35
C VAL A 345 -38.11 -11.94 -19.44
N PHE A 346 -39.12 -11.13 -19.08
CA PHE A 346 -39.75 -10.22 -20.02
C PHE A 346 -38.92 -8.94 -20.21
N VAL A 347 -38.78 -8.50 -21.46
CA VAL A 347 -38.04 -7.30 -21.84
C VAL A 347 -38.85 -6.48 -22.84
N PHE A 348 -38.93 -5.16 -22.64
CA PHE A 348 -39.63 -4.23 -23.52
C PHE A 348 -39.04 -2.81 -23.43
N ASP A 349 -39.21 -2.04 -24.49
CA ASP A 349 -38.88 -0.61 -24.53
C ASP A 349 -40.01 0.22 -23.89
N ALA A 350 -39.62 1.28 -23.17
CA ALA A 350 -40.54 2.20 -22.54
C ALA A 350 -40.06 3.65 -22.63
N LEU A 351 -40.99 4.58 -22.84
CA LEU A 351 -40.76 6.02 -22.86
C LEU A 351 -40.94 6.56 -21.43
N LEU A 352 -39.83 6.95 -20.80
CA LEU A 352 -39.81 7.46 -19.42
C LEU A 352 -39.42 8.94 -19.42
N ASN A 353 -40.29 9.80 -18.89
CA ASN A 353 -40.07 11.26 -18.82
C ASN A 353 -39.23 11.69 -17.60
N GLU A 354 -39.01 10.79 -16.63
CA GLU A 354 -38.27 11.00 -15.39
C GLU A 354 -37.02 10.09 -15.33
N LYS A 355 -36.24 10.17 -14.24
CA LYS A 355 -35.12 9.24 -13.99
C LYS A 355 -35.61 7.78 -14.04
N PRO A 356 -35.01 6.90 -14.85
CA PRO A 356 -35.57 5.57 -15.13
C PRO A 356 -35.86 4.71 -13.88
N TRP A 357 -35.01 4.77 -12.88
CA TRP A 357 -35.17 3.99 -11.64
C TRP A 357 -36.33 4.48 -10.77
N GLU A 358 -36.56 5.80 -10.69
CA GLU A 358 -37.65 6.38 -9.91
C GLU A 358 -39.00 6.03 -10.55
N ALA A 359 -39.10 6.21 -11.87
CA ALA A 359 -40.29 5.87 -12.64
C ALA A 359 -40.68 4.38 -12.49
N VAL A 360 -39.73 3.46 -12.70
CA VAL A 360 -40.00 2.01 -12.58
C VAL A 360 -40.35 1.62 -11.14
N ASN A 361 -39.69 2.22 -10.13
CA ASN A 361 -39.99 1.93 -8.74
C ASN A 361 -41.40 2.40 -8.34
N ASN A 362 -41.84 3.56 -8.82
CA ASN A 362 -43.19 4.08 -8.58
C ASN A 362 -44.27 3.13 -9.12
N ILE A 363 -44.01 2.49 -10.27
CA ILE A 363 -44.95 1.55 -10.90
C ILE A 363 -44.92 0.17 -10.22
N ALA A 364 -43.75 -0.41 -10.01
CA ALA A 364 -43.61 -1.85 -9.72
C ALA A 364 -43.12 -2.21 -8.30
N LEU A 365 -42.46 -1.30 -7.57
CA LEU A 365 -41.71 -1.71 -6.37
C LEU A 365 -42.62 -2.28 -5.28
N LYS A 366 -43.73 -1.59 -4.94
CA LYS A 366 -44.67 -2.00 -3.88
C LYS A 366 -45.69 -3.05 -4.32
N ARG A 367 -45.68 -3.44 -5.60
CA ARG A 367 -46.59 -4.44 -6.17
C ARG A 367 -46.06 -5.85 -5.93
N ASN A 368 -46.91 -6.77 -5.48
CA ASN A 368 -46.54 -8.17 -5.23
C ASN A 368 -46.59 -9.05 -6.50
N ASP A 369 -47.22 -8.57 -7.55
CA ASP A 369 -47.49 -9.28 -8.81
C ASP A 369 -46.54 -8.88 -9.96
N ILE A 370 -45.62 -7.94 -9.73
CA ILE A 370 -44.62 -7.50 -10.70
C ILE A 370 -43.31 -7.20 -9.99
N SER A 371 -42.18 -7.57 -10.58
CA SER A 371 -40.84 -7.07 -10.24
C SER A 371 -40.21 -6.53 -11.51
N ALA A 372 -39.67 -5.31 -11.50
CA ALA A 372 -39.14 -4.68 -12.71
C ALA A 372 -37.95 -3.76 -12.41
N ILE A 373 -37.04 -3.64 -13.38
CA ILE A 373 -35.89 -2.72 -13.35
C ILE A 373 -35.68 -2.06 -14.72
N PRO A 374 -35.09 -0.86 -14.76
CA PRO A 374 -34.49 -0.35 -15.99
C PRO A 374 -33.08 -0.96 -16.18
N TYR A 375 -32.83 -1.58 -17.33
CA TYR A 375 -31.54 -2.16 -17.68
C TYR A 375 -31.29 -2.11 -19.19
N GLN A 376 -30.10 -1.60 -19.59
CA GLN A 376 -29.70 -1.42 -21.00
C GLN A 376 -30.75 -0.67 -21.85
N ASN A 377 -31.25 0.47 -21.33
CA ASN A 377 -32.32 1.29 -21.94
C ASN A 377 -33.65 0.56 -22.19
N LYS A 378 -33.85 -0.63 -21.60
CA LYS A 378 -35.10 -1.40 -21.64
C LYS A 378 -35.61 -1.63 -20.22
N ILE A 379 -36.87 -2.03 -20.10
CA ILE A 379 -37.42 -2.54 -18.84
C ILE A 379 -37.35 -4.06 -18.85
N TRP A 380 -36.78 -4.62 -17.79
CA TRP A 380 -36.73 -6.06 -17.53
C TRP A 380 -37.68 -6.36 -16.39
N ALA A 381 -38.59 -7.31 -16.58
CA ALA A 381 -39.65 -7.59 -15.60
C ALA A 381 -39.98 -9.09 -15.46
N PHE A 382 -40.38 -9.44 -14.24
CA PHE A 382 -41.12 -10.66 -13.94
C PHE A 382 -42.56 -10.28 -13.55
N GLY A 383 -43.52 -11.12 -13.90
CA GLY A 383 -44.95 -10.85 -13.79
C GLY A 383 -45.71 -11.65 -14.84
N THR A 384 -47.04 -11.70 -14.78
CA THR A 384 -47.81 -12.22 -15.92
C THR A 384 -47.83 -11.16 -17.03
N LEU A 385 -47.96 -11.60 -18.29
CA LEU A 385 -47.95 -10.70 -19.45
C LEU A 385 -49.04 -9.61 -19.33
N GLU A 386 -50.23 -9.99 -18.88
CA GLU A 386 -51.37 -9.08 -18.69
C GLU A 386 -51.10 -8.03 -17.62
N THR A 387 -50.53 -8.43 -16.48
CA THR A 387 -50.23 -7.50 -15.39
C THR A 387 -49.15 -6.51 -15.79
N ILE A 388 -48.10 -6.97 -16.51
CA ILE A 388 -47.05 -6.09 -17.04
C ILE A 388 -47.64 -5.08 -18.04
N LYS A 389 -48.45 -5.55 -19.00
CA LYS A 389 -49.13 -4.66 -19.97
C LYS A 389 -49.98 -3.60 -19.28
N THR A 390 -50.69 -3.99 -18.23
CA THR A 390 -51.58 -3.07 -17.49
C THR A 390 -50.79 -2.06 -16.68
N ALA A 391 -49.77 -2.52 -15.92
CA ALA A 391 -49.00 -1.64 -15.04
C ALA A 391 -48.14 -0.63 -15.80
N PHE A 392 -47.61 -1.00 -16.97
CA PHE A 392 -46.77 -0.14 -17.80
C PHE A 392 -47.50 0.43 -19.03
N LYS A 393 -48.84 0.38 -19.06
CA LYS A 393 -49.66 0.79 -20.22
C LYS A 393 -49.34 2.18 -20.75
N SER A 394 -49.07 3.14 -19.86
CA SER A 394 -48.79 4.53 -20.20
C SER A 394 -47.37 4.78 -20.72
N VAL A 395 -46.47 3.79 -20.61
CA VAL A 395 -45.04 3.97 -20.93
C VAL A 395 -44.50 2.95 -21.92
N ILE A 396 -45.14 1.80 -22.14
CA ILE A 396 -44.70 0.79 -23.12
C ILE A 396 -44.70 1.38 -24.54
N SER A 397 -43.59 1.20 -25.27
CA SER A 397 -43.44 1.65 -26.65
C SER A 397 -43.10 0.54 -27.65
N SER A 398 -43.06 -0.72 -27.22
CA SER A 398 -42.76 -1.90 -28.06
C SER A 398 -43.44 -3.16 -27.53
N ASP A 399 -43.38 -4.25 -28.30
CA ASP A 399 -43.86 -5.55 -27.85
C ASP A 399 -43.05 -6.12 -26.69
N ILE A 400 -43.75 -6.78 -25.76
CA ILE A 400 -43.13 -7.48 -24.63
C ILE A 400 -42.63 -8.84 -25.10
N VAL A 401 -41.32 -9.02 -25.13
CA VAL A 401 -40.66 -10.26 -25.56
C VAL A 401 -40.03 -11.00 -24.40
N ARG A 402 -39.99 -12.34 -24.47
CA ARG A 402 -39.19 -13.15 -23.56
C ARG A 402 -37.75 -13.20 -24.03
N LYS A 403 -36.81 -13.03 -23.11
CA LYS A 403 -35.38 -13.20 -23.36
C LYS A 403 -34.81 -14.24 -22.40
N PRO A 404 -33.88 -15.10 -22.86
CA PRO A 404 -33.20 -16.03 -21.97
C PRO A 404 -32.29 -15.26 -21.01
N LEU A 405 -32.17 -15.76 -19.78
CA LEU A 405 -31.26 -15.28 -18.73
C LEU A 405 -29.88 -15.97 -18.80
N THR A 406 -29.56 -16.63 -19.93
CA THR A 406 -28.33 -17.41 -20.15
C THR A 406 -27.07 -16.55 -19.97
N ASP A 407 -26.40 -16.75 -18.82
CA ASP A 407 -25.12 -16.17 -18.38
C ASP A 407 -24.92 -14.65 -18.59
N THR A 408 -25.98 -13.90 -18.86
CA THR A 408 -25.95 -12.44 -18.87
C THR A 408 -25.87 -11.90 -17.45
N ARG A 409 -24.63 -11.73 -16.96
CA ARG A 409 -24.20 -10.76 -15.93
C ARG A 409 -25.20 -10.55 -14.78
N ILE A 410 -25.66 -11.61 -14.11
CA ILE A 410 -26.49 -11.52 -12.88
C ILE A 410 -25.79 -10.68 -11.78
N TYR A 411 -24.47 -10.51 -11.87
CA TYR A 411 -23.68 -9.60 -11.03
C TYR A 411 -23.89 -8.10 -11.30
N HIS A 412 -24.53 -7.72 -12.40
CA HIS A 412 -24.90 -6.34 -12.63
C HIS A 412 -25.91 -5.93 -11.56
N SER A 413 -25.65 -4.82 -10.87
CA SER A 413 -26.44 -4.35 -9.72
C SER A 413 -27.95 -4.30 -10.01
N GLY A 414 -28.32 -3.92 -11.24
CA GLY A 414 -29.69 -3.96 -11.73
C GLY A 414 -30.32 -5.36 -11.68
N ILE A 415 -29.73 -6.35 -12.36
CA ILE A 415 -30.28 -7.72 -12.44
C ILE A 415 -30.33 -8.36 -11.04
N ASN A 416 -29.29 -8.17 -10.23
CA ASN A 416 -29.29 -8.60 -8.83
C ASN A 416 -30.50 -8.02 -8.07
N SER A 417 -30.79 -6.72 -8.24
CA SER A 417 -31.96 -6.06 -7.66
C SER A 417 -33.28 -6.64 -8.15
N LEU A 418 -33.40 -6.99 -9.43
CA LEU A 418 -34.61 -7.62 -9.99
C LEU A 418 -34.88 -8.98 -9.33
N MET A 419 -33.85 -9.82 -9.26
CA MET A 419 -33.90 -11.15 -8.66
C MET A 419 -34.23 -11.08 -7.16
N LEU A 420 -33.53 -10.22 -6.42
CA LEU A 420 -33.78 -10.03 -4.99
C LEU A 420 -35.19 -9.49 -4.72
N SER A 421 -35.67 -8.53 -5.51
CA SER A 421 -37.02 -7.98 -5.35
C SER A 421 -38.09 -9.06 -5.57
N ALA A 422 -37.96 -9.89 -6.61
CA ALA A 422 -38.87 -11.00 -6.88
C ALA A 422 -38.86 -12.03 -5.73
N ILE A 423 -37.68 -12.50 -5.32
CA ILE A 423 -37.54 -13.46 -4.20
C ILE A 423 -38.11 -12.87 -2.91
N CYS A 424 -37.84 -11.59 -2.62
CA CYS A 424 -38.31 -10.93 -1.41
C CYS A 424 -39.85 -10.84 -1.37
N LYS A 425 -40.49 -10.58 -2.53
CA LYS A 425 -41.95 -10.55 -2.67
C LYS A 425 -42.57 -11.94 -2.47
N VAL A 426 -42.05 -12.97 -3.13
CA VAL A 426 -42.54 -14.36 -2.96
C VAL A 426 -42.42 -14.80 -1.50
N LEU A 427 -41.24 -14.66 -0.91
CA LEU A 427 -40.95 -15.20 0.42
C LEU A 427 -41.68 -14.44 1.54
N SER A 428 -42.03 -13.17 1.34
CA SER A 428 -42.81 -12.39 2.32
C SER A 428 -44.32 -12.61 2.20
N ALA A 429 -44.83 -12.78 0.98
CA ALA A 429 -46.26 -12.96 0.70
C ALA A 429 -46.85 -14.23 1.32
N SER A 430 -46.09 -15.32 1.38
CA SER A 430 -46.55 -16.62 1.88
C SER A 430 -46.98 -16.62 3.36
N LYS A 431 -46.52 -15.65 4.15
CA LYS A 431 -46.72 -15.60 5.62
C LYS A 431 -47.11 -14.22 6.16
N GLY A 432 -47.43 -13.25 5.30
CA GLY A 432 -47.82 -11.89 5.73
C GLY A 432 -46.69 -11.12 6.42
N PHE A 433 -45.43 -11.44 6.11
CA PHE A 433 -44.30 -10.66 6.61
C PHE A 433 -44.22 -9.31 5.91
N LYS A 434 -43.66 -8.34 6.61
CA LYS A 434 -43.38 -7.03 6.01
C LYS A 434 -42.07 -7.08 5.25
N THR A 435 -41.98 -6.30 4.17
CA THR A 435 -40.78 -6.22 3.33
C THR A 435 -40.58 -4.82 2.79
N ASN A 436 -39.32 -4.48 2.49
CA ASN A 436 -38.95 -3.26 1.76
C ASN A 436 -38.98 -3.49 0.24
N TYR A 437 -39.42 -4.67 -0.20
CA TYR A 437 -39.50 -5.12 -1.59
C TYR A 437 -38.16 -5.11 -2.35
N ARG A 438 -37.05 -4.95 -1.64
CA ARG A 438 -35.70 -4.90 -2.21
C ARG A 438 -34.88 -6.10 -1.75
N ASN A 439 -34.73 -6.26 -0.44
CA ASN A 439 -33.82 -7.28 0.12
C ASN A 439 -34.02 -7.57 1.61
N LYS A 440 -35.03 -7.00 2.28
CA LYS A 440 -35.29 -7.25 3.71
C LYS A 440 -36.70 -7.76 3.93
N ILE A 441 -36.81 -8.74 4.80
CA ILE A 441 -38.08 -9.27 5.32
C ILE A 441 -38.05 -9.18 6.83
N TRP A 442 -39.12 -8.74 7.47
CA TRP A 442 -39.19 -8.63 8.93
C TRP A 442 -40.55 -9.05 9.48
N SER A 443 -40.51 -9.49 10.74
CA SER A 443 -41.68 -9.87 11.50
C SER A 443 -42.29 -8.65 12.21
N SER A 444 -43.54 -8.77 12.65
CA SER A 444 -44.19 -7.73 13.46
C SER A 444 -43.65 -7.67 14.90
N GLN A 445 -42.80 -8.62 15.32
CA GLN A 445 -42.17 -8.61 16.63
C GLN A 445 -41.10 -7.52 16.70
N TYR A 446 -41.16 -6.70 17.75
CA TYR A 446 -40.20 -5.62 17.98
C TYR A 446 -39.62 -5.67 19.39
N GLN A 447 -38.45 -5.08 19.53
CA GLN A 447 -37.80 -4.74 20.79
C GLN A 447 -37.54 -3.23 20.83
N LYS A 448 -37.39 -2.66 22.03
CA LYS A 448 -37.01 -1.25 22.19
C LYS A 448 -35.50 -1.15 22.41
N ILE A 449 -34.79 -0.46 21.52
CA ILE A 449 -33.35 -0.18 21.64
C ILE A 449 -33.16 1.32 21.38
N ALA A 450 -32.42 2.01 22.26
CA ALA A 450 -32.18 3.47 22.15
C ALA A 450 -33.49 4.28 21.95
N ASN A 451 -34.56 3.90 22.67
CA ASN A 451 -35.92 4.45 22.56
C ASN A 451 -36.59 4.33 21.18
N GLN A 452 -36.03 3.54 20.26
CA GLN A 452 -36.64 3.22 18.96
C GLN A 452 -37.27 1.83 19.00
N LYS A 453 -38.39 1.64 18.29
CA LYS A 453 -38.92 0.30 18.02
C LYS A 453 -38.10 -0.34 16.89
N VAL A 454 -37.50 -1.49 17.19
CA VAL A 454 -36.60 -2.22 16.30
C VAL A 454 -37.19 -3.60 16.02
N TYR A 455 -37.52 -3.86 14.75
CA TYR A 455 -38.06 -5.14 14.29
C TYR A 455 -36.94 -6.10 13.92
N ASN A 456 -37.14 -7.38 14.26
CA ASN A 456 -36.26 -8.46 13.82
C ASN A 456 -36.44 -8.71 12.32
N ALA A 457 -35.35 -8.63 11.56
CA ALA A 457 -35.36 -8.77 10.12
C ALA A 457 -34.29 -9.75 9.60
N ILE A 458 -34.48 -10.26 8.40
CA ILE A 458 -33.47 -10.97 7.64
C ILE A 458 -33.16 -10.18 6.36
N LYS A 459 -31.87 -9.97 6.08
CA LYS A 459 -31.37 -9.43 4.82
C LYS A 459 -31.07 -10.59 3.88
N LEU A 460 -31.56 -10.47 2.66
CA LEU A 460 -31.31 -11.37 1.53
C LEU A 460 -30.21 -10.78 0.65
N SER A 461 -29.26 -11.62 0.24
CA SER A 461 -28.22 -11.29 -0.75
C SER A 461 -28.04 -12.46 -1.71
N LEU A 462 -27.42 -12.23 -2.87
CA LEU A 462 -27.17 -13.25 -3.89
C LEU A 462 -25.67 -13.40 -4.12
N GLU A 463 -25.18 -14.64 -4.06
CA GLU A 463 -23.77 -14.97 -4.25
C GLU A 463 -23.60 -16.10 -5.26
N LYS A 464 -22.50 -16.08 -6.03
CA LYS A 464 -22.15 -17.16 -6.98
C LYS A 464 -20.86 -17.83 -6.53
N ILE A 465 -20.90 -19.14 -6.31
CA ILE A 465 -19.78 -19.95 -5.86
C ILE A 465 -19.64 -21.15 -6.79
N LYS A 466 -18.46 -21.34 -7.40
CA LYS A 466 -18.19 -22.39 -8.41
C LYS A 466 -19.26 -22.49 -9.51
N GLY A 467 -19.68 -21.35 -10.06
CA GLY A 467 -20.68 -21.34 -11.12
C GLY A 467 -22.15 -21.44 -10.67
N LYS A 468 -22.41 -21.80 -9.40
CA LYS A 468 -23.77 -21.97 -8.85
C LYS A 468 -24.20 -20.77 -8.03
N PHE A 469 -25.47 -20.43 -8.06
CA PHE A 469 -26.04 -19.33 -7.28
C PHE A 469 -26.52 -19.79 -5.91
N TYR A 470 -26.44 -18.87 -4.95
CA TYR A 470 -26.88 -19.07 -3.59
C TYR A 470 -27.65 -17.85 -3.09
N LEU A 471 -28.76 -18.10 -2.40
CA LEU A 471 -29.47 -17.13 -1.58
C LEU A 471 -28.79 -17.08 -0.20
N VAL A 472 -28.30 -15.91 0.18
CA VAL A 472 -27.61 -15.70 1.44
C VAL A 472 -28.54 -15.01 2.43
N LEU A 473 -28.68 -15.57 3.63
CA LEU A 473 -29.51 -15.03 4.70
C LEU A 473 -28.62 -14.45 5.82
N ASN A 474 -28.81 -13.16 6.13
CA ASN A 474 -28.08 -12.49 7.20
C ASN A 474 -29.05 -11.83 8.21
N PRO A 475 -28.81 -11.99 9.53
CA PRO A 475 -29.54 -11.24 10.54
C PRO A 475 -29.50 -9.74 10.27
N SER A 476 -30.61 -9.05 10.44
CA SER A 476 -30.73 -7.61 10.25
C SER A 476 -31.84 -7.02 11.12
N PHE A 477 -31.99 -5.71 11.05
CA PHE A 477 -33.07 -4.99 11.72
C PHE A 477 -33.70 -3.94 10.81
N VAL A 478 -34.91 -3.52 11.19
CA VAL A 478 -35.68 -2.41 10.60
C VAL A 478 -36.21 -1.54 11.73
N LEU A 479 -36.12 -0.23 11.59
CA LEU A 479 -36.69 0.74 12.52
C LEU A 479 -38.11 1.09 12.10
N GLU A 480 -39.01 1.36 13.05
CA GLU A 480 -40.36 1.84 12.74
C GLU A 480 -40.33 3.24 12.11
N ASN A 481 -39.44 4.11 12.60
CA ASN A 481 -39.18 5.42 12.02
C ASN A 481 -37.92 5.36 11.14
N GLU A 482 -38.02 5.77 9.88
CA GLU A 482 -36.91 5.85 8.94
C GLU A 482 -36.09 7.14 9.08
N GLU A 483 -36.68 8.20 9.65
CA GLU A 483 -36.04 9.51 9.87
C GLU A 483 -35.33 9.55 11.23
N VAL A 484 -34.23 8.80 11.34
CA VAL A 484 -33.42 8.70 12.56
C VAL A 484 -31.97 9.09 12.26
N SER A 485 -31.32 9.78 13.19
CA SER A 485 -29.93 10.19 13.03
C SER A 485 -28.98 8.98 12.90
N LYS A 486 -27.88 9.15 12.15
CA LYS A 486 -26.89 8.08 11.92
C LYS A 486 -26.32 7.51 13.22
N ASP A 487 -26.12 8.36 14.23
CA ASP A 487 -25.59 7.94 15.54
C ASP A 487 -26.52 6.98 16.25
N ILE A 488 -27.84 7.24 16.22
CA ILE A 488 -28.84 6.33 16.82
C ILE A 488 -28.87 5.01 16.06
N ILE A 489 -28.83 5.03 14.72
CA ILE A 489 -28.77 3.79 13.91
C ILE A 489 -27.53 2.96 14.28
N GLN A 490 -26.38 3.61 14.48
CA GLN A 490 -25.15 2.94 14.90
C GLN A 490 -25.27 2.33 16.30
N GLN A 491 -25.85 3.06 17.26
CA GLN A 491 -26.11 2.54 18.61
C GLN A 491 -27.05 1.33 18.59
N VAL A 492 -28.13 1.42 17.81
CA VAL A 492 -29.07 0.31 17.61
C VAL A 492 -28.33 -0.89 17.02
N GLY A 493 -27.53 -0.69 15.97
CA GLY A 493 -26.78 -1.75 15.33
C GLY A 493 -25.78 -2.43 16.27
N ILE A 494 -25.01 -1.65 17.05
CA ILE A 494 -24.06 -2.19 18.04
C ILE A 494 -24.79 -3.07 19.05
N THR A 495 -25.94 -2.62 19.53
CA THR A 495 -26.73 -3.34 20.54
C THR A 495 -27.41 -4.57 19.93
N PHE A 496 -28.02 -4.44 18.75
CA PHE A 496 -28.75 -5.50 18.08
C PHE A 496 -27.84 -6.67 17.69
N TYR A 497 -26.69 -6.37 17.09
CA TYR A 497 -25.76 -7.42 16.66
C TYR A 497 -24.94 -7.99 17.80
N HIS A 498 -24.99 -7.40 19.00
CA HIS A 498 -24.22 -7.83 20.15
C HIS A 498 -24.47 -9.30 20.49
N LYS A 499 -23.41 -10.10 20.52
CA LYS A 499 -23.40 -11.54 20.79
C LYS A 499 -24.20 -12.40 19.81
N ILE A 500 -24.55 -11.89 18.63
CA ILE A 500 -25.01 -12.73 17.52
C ILE A 500 -23.79 -13.35 16.83
N TRP A 501 -23.12 -14.23 17.55
CA TRP A 501 -21.97 -15.03 17.09
C TRP A 501 -22.38 -16.51 17.01
N ASN A 502 -21.58 -17.33 16.33
CA ASN A 502 -21.73 -18.78 16.12
C ASN A 502 -23.15 -19.39 16.31
N SER A 503 -23.50 -19.85 17.52
CA SER A 503 -24.78 -20.52 17.84
C SER A 503 -25.99 -19.61 17.61
N GLU A 504 -25.97 -18.40 18.17
CA GLU A 504 -27.02 -17.41 18.09
C GLU A 504 -27.25 -16.96 16.64
N PHE A 505 -26.15 -16.82 15.87
CA PHE A 505 -26.25 -16.56 14.43
C PHE A 505 -26.90 -17.74 13.68
N ASN A 506 -26.46 -18.98 13.97
CA ASN A 506 -27.03 -20.17 13.35
C ASN A 506 -28.52 -20.29 13.62
N ASP A 507 -28.94 -20.08 14.87
CA ASP A 507 -30.33 -20.23 15.28
C ASP A 507 -31.20 -19.13 14.67
N TYR A 508 -30.70 -17.90 14.61
CA TYR A 508 -31.37 -16.80 13.90
C TYR A 508 -31.64 -17.15 12.44
N VAL A 509 -30.59 -17.56 11.71
CA VAL A 509 -30.71 -17.93 10.28
C VAL A 509 -31.57 -19.17 10.10
N LYS A 510 -31.43 -20.18 10.96
CA LYS A 510 -32.23 -21.41 10.92
C LYS A 510 -33.71 -21.10 11.10
N ASN A 511 -34.07 -20.32 12.11
CA ASN A 511 -35.46 -19.96 12.39
C ASN A 511 -36.09 -19.21 11.21
N TRP A 512 -35.39 -18.23 10.64
CA TRP A 512 -35.86 -17.56 9.43
C TRP A 512 -35.98 -18.49 8.22
N SER A 513 -34.98 -19.34 7.99
CA SER A 513 -35.01 -20.28 6.85
C SER A 513 -36.16 -21.28 6.92
N LEU A 514 -36.52 -21.75 8.13
CA LEU A 514 -37.63 -22.69 8.33
C LEU A 514 -38.98 -22.06 8.00
N VAL A 515 -39.14 -20.75 8.25
CA VAL A 515 -40.41 -20.05 8.03
C VAL A 515 -40.49 -19.49 6.60
N LEU A 516 -39.38 -19.05 6.01
CA LEU A 516 -39.36 -18.50 4.65
C LEU A 516 -39.26 -19.58 3.57
N ILE A 517 -38.42 -20.60 3.75
CA ILE A 517 -38.11 -21.61 2.72
C ILE A 517 -38.94 -22.89 2.98
N THR A 518 -40.25 -22.80 2.80
CA THR A 518 -41.20 -23.90 3.04
C THR A 518 -41.25 -24.90 1.88
N GLU A 519 -41.08 -24.43 0.65
CA GLU A 519 -41.10 -25.17 -0.59
C GLU A 519 -39.73 -25.13 -1.29
N THR A 520 -39.52 -25.99 -2.29
CA THR A 520 -38.28 -26.03 -3.08
C THR A 520 -38.38 -25.28 -4.40
N LYS A 521 -39.60 -24.95 -4.86
CA LYS A 521 -39.89 -24.26 -6.11
C LYS A 521 -40.93 -23.18 -5.84
N TYR A 522 -40.65 -21.96 -6.28
CA TYR A 522 -41.52 -20.80 -6.11
C TYR A 522 -41.78 -20.16 -7.46
N ASP A 523 -43.05 -20.05 -7.85
CA ASP A 523 -43.46 -19.29 -9.03
C ASP A 523 -43.63 -17.80 -8.66
N PHE A 524 -43.28 -16.89 -9.57
CA PHE A 524 -43.50 -15.46 -9.39
C PHE A 524 -44.27 -14.85 -10.56
N PRO A 525 -45.46 -14.26 -10.34
CA PRO A 525 -46.14 -14.10 -9.04
C PRO A 525 -46.56 -15.41 -8.39
N LEU A 526 -46.77 -15.39 -7.07
CA LEU A 526 -47.05 -16.60 -6.29
C LEU A 526 -48.29 -17.32 -6.85
N ASN A 527 -48.12 -18.60 -7.21
CA ASN A 527 -49.17 -19.48 -7.76
C ASN A 527 -49.85 -18.95 -9.04
N SER A 528 -49.13 -18.21 -9.88
CA SER A 528 -49.69 -17.59 -11.10
C SER A 528 -49.55 -18.43 -12.38
N ALA A 529 -48.82 -19.54 -12.31
CA ALA A 529 -48.38 -20.34 -13.45
C ALA A 529 -47.62 -19.52 -14.52
N SER A 530 -46.90 -18.46 -14.10
CA SER A 530 -46.17 -17.56 -15.01
C SER A 530 -45.05 -18.26 -15.78
N GLY A 531 -44.49 -19.31 -15.17
CA GLY A 531 -43.29 -20.00 -15.64
C GLY A 531 -41.98 -19.47 -15.04
N PHE A 532 -42.01 -18.34 -14.32
CA PHE A 532 -40.84 -17.77 -13.65
C PHE A 532 -40.58 -18.45 -12.31
N ASN A 533 -39.95 -19.62 -12.39
CA ASN A 533 -39.73 -20.49 -11.25
C ASN A 533 -38.35 -20.30 -10.62
N PHE A 534 -38.32 -19.86 -9.37
CA PHE A 534 -37.12 -19.87 -8.53
C PHE A 534 -37.04 -21.18 -7.75
N LYS A 535 -35.90 -21.88 -7.79
CA LYS A 535 -35.70 -23.07 -6.95
C LYS A 535 -34.74 -22.75 -5.81
N ILE A 536 -35.19 -22.96 -4.56
CA ILE A 536 -34.41 -22.63 -3.36
C ILE A 536 -34.24 -23.90 -2.52
N GLY A 537 -32.99 -24.28 -2.27
CA GLY A 537 -32.64 -25.41 -1.41
C GLY A 537 -32.87 -25.10 0.06
N LYS A 538 -33.39 -26.09 0.82
CA LYS A 538 -33.65 -25.95 2.28
C LYS A 538 -32.40 -26.11 3.16
N ILE A 539 -31.36 -26.74 2.63
CA ILE A 539 -30.14 -27.06 3.38
C ILE A 539 -29.01 -26.18 2.83
N PRO A 540 -28.30 -25.42 3.68
CA PRO A 540 -27.22 -24.56 3.24
C PRO A 540 -25.96 -25.36 2.87
N LEU A 541 -24.99 -24.67 2.27
CA LEU A 541 -23.70 -25.21 1.92
C LEU A 541 -22.85 -25.49 3.17
N PHE A 542 -22.16 -26.63 3.19
CA PHE A 542 -21.17 -27.01 4.19
C PHE A 542 -19.76 -27.12 3.58
N THR A 543 -18.73 -26.97 4.40
CA THR A 543 -17.33 -27.03 3.98
C THR A 543 -16.51 -27.88 4.95
N ASN A 544 -15.71 -28.79 4.40
CA ASN A 544 -14.75 -29.57 5.18
C ASN A 544 -13.45 -28.81 5.38
N ILE A 545 -12.93 -28.83 6.60
CA ILE A 545 -11.72 -28.13 7.00
C ILE A 545 -10.66 -29.09 7.52
N CYS A 546 -9.46 -28.97 6.97
CA CYS A 546 -8.23 -29.56 7.51
C CYS A 546 -7.58 -28.59 8.50
N ASP A 547 -7.53 -28.93 9.78
CA ASP A 547 -6.92 -28.10 10.82
C ASP A 547 -5.45 -28.46 11.00
N LEU A 548 -4.53 -27.60 10.56
CA LEU A 548 -3.08 -27.86 10.63
C LEU A 548 -2.54 -27.83 12.07
N ASN A 549 -3.33 -27.39 13.04
CA ASN A 549 -2.97 -27.43 14.45
C ASN A 549 -3.28 -28.78 15.10
N ASN A 550 -4.02 -29.66 14.41
CA ASN A 550 -4.51 -30.93 14.95
C ASN A 550 -4.29 -32.09 13.95
N ASN A 551 -3.76 -33.21 14.43
CA ASN A 551 -3.40 -34.35 13.56
C ASN A 551 -4.45 -35.47 13.47
N TYR A 552 -5.55 -35.39 14.23
CA TYR A 552 -6.61 -36.40 14.18
C TYR A 552 -7.46 -36.28 12.90
N THR A 553 -8.21 -37.33 12.56
CA THR A 553 -9.23 -37.29 11.50
C THR A 553 -10.60 -37.60 12.11
N ASN A 554 -11.63 -36.90 11.68
CA ASN A 554 -13.00 -37.11 12.12
C ASN A 554 -13.91 -37.49 10.95
N THR A 555 -14.86 -38.39 11.20
CA THR A 555 -16.00 -38.65 10.32
C THR A 555 -17.23 -37.88 10.80
N HIS A 556 -18.09 -37.44 9.88
CA HIS A 556 -19.30 -36.68 10.20
C HIS A 556 -20.50 -37.13 9.37
N ASN A 557 -21.70 -36.85 9.86
CA ASN A 557 -22.97 -37.25 9.24
C ASN A 557 -23.52 -36.27 8.16
N VAL A 558 -22.84 -35.16 7.87
CA VAL A 558 -23.26 -34.22 6.82
C VAL A 558 -23.19 -34.89 5.43
N PRO A 559 -24.29 -34.93 4.65
CA PRO A 559 -24.29 -35.57 3.34
C PRO A 559 -23.33 -34.90 2.34
N SER A 560 -22.59 -35.70 1.57
CA SER A 560 -21.60 -35.23 0.59
C SER A 560 -22.16 -34.26 -0.44
N LYS A 561 -23.43 -34.40 -0.86
CA LYS A 561 -24.09 -33.48 -1.80
C LYS A 561 -24.18 -32.02 -1.31
N HIS A 562 -24.09 -31.79 0.00
CA HIS A 562 -24.11 -30.46 0.61
C HIS A 562 -22.70 -29.92 0.88
N ILE A 563 -21.64 -30.67 0.55
CA ILE A 563 -20.25 -30.29 0.72
C ILE A 563 -19.64 -30.09 -0.66
N SER A 564 -19.42 -28.84 -1.06
CA SER A 564 -18.87 -28.51 -2.39
C SER A 564 -17.52 -27.80 -2.36
N LEU A 565 -17.10 -27.35 -1.17
CA LEU A 565 -15.89 -26.57 -0.96
C LEU A 565 -14.92 -27.29 -0.03
N LYS A 566 -13.67 -26.84 -0.09
CA LYS A 566 -12.55 -27.34 0.72
C LYS A 566 -11.90 -26.16 1.43
N GLY A 567 -11.44 -26.40 2.65
CA GLY A 567 -10.68 -25.41 3.39
C GLY A 567 -9.62 -26.01 4.29
N VAL A 568 -8.74 -25.12 4.77
CA VAL A 568 -7.64 -25.42 5.69
C VAL A 568 -7.65 -24.35 6.78
N GLN A 569 -7.39 -24.74 8.01
CA GLN A 569 -7.02 -23.80 9.06
C GLN A 569 -5.51 -23.80 9.20
N PHE A 570 -4.87 -22.73 8.75
CA PHE A 570 -3.42 -22.54 8.84
C PHE A 570 -2.95 -22.35 10.28
N LYS A 571 -1.67 -22.63 10.52
CA LYS A 571 -1.04 -22.34 11.81
C LYS A 571 -0.92 -20.84 12.02
N GLU A 572 -0.98 -20.40 13.27
CA GLU A 572 -0.85 -18.99 13.58
C GLU A 572 0.58 -18.50 13.32
N SER A 573 0.72 -17.33 12.68
CA SER A 573 2.04 -16.75 12.38
C SER A 573 2.76 -16.33 13.65
N SER A 574 4.04 -16.70 13.78
CA SER A 574 4.87 -16.32 14.93
C SER A 574 5.57 -14.96 14.71
N LEU A 575 5.78 -14.23 15.80
CA LEU A 575 6.54 -12.99 15.86
C LEU A 575 7.91 -13.27 16.47
N LEU A 576 8.95 -12.62 15.99
CA LEU A 576 10.31 -12.72 16.51
C LEU A 576 10.62 -11.59 17.50
N PHE A 577 11.29 -11.98 18.58
CA PHE A 577 11.77 -11.15 19.68
C PHE A 577 13.23 -11.47 19.96
N SER A 578 13.91 -10.64 20.74
CA SER A 578 15.25 -10.92 21.22
C SER A 578 15.22 -11.63 22.58
N THR A 579 16.09 -12.60 22.77
CA THR A 579 16.22 -13.33 24.05
C THR A 579 16.65 -12.41 25.19
N LYS A 580 16.38 -12.80 26.45
CA LYS A 580 16.70 -11.98 27.64
C LYS A 580 18.19 -11.61 27.75
N HIS A 581 19.07 -12.53 27.36
CA HIS A 581 20.52 -12.35 27.38
C HIS A 581 21.06 -11.58 26.16
N GLY A 582 20.22 -11.35 25.14
CA GLY A 582 20.60 -10.68 23.90
C GLY A 582 21.49 -11.53 22.98
N GLY A 583 21.43 -11.29 21.67
CA GLY A 583 22.26 -11.99 20.66
C GLY A 583 21.65 -13.26 20.03
N LYS A 584 20.41 -13.63 20.39
CA LYS A 584 19.61 -14.66 19.69
C LYS A 584 18.15 -14.24 19.62
N HIS A 585 17.43 -14.75 18.63
CA HIS A 585 15.99 -14.54 18.48
C HIS A 585 15.17 -15.71 19.04
N THR A 586 13.97 -15.39 19.51
CA THR A 586 12.96 -16.32 20.00
C THR A 586 11.59 -15.92 19.45
N SER A 587 10.64 -16.85 19.39
CA SER A 587 9.36 -16.61 18.74
C SER A 587 8.17 -16.74 19.70
N ASP A 588 7.20 -15.84 19.59
CA ASP A 588 5.90 -15.96 20.25
C ASP A 588 4.77 -15.53 19.28
N ILE A 589 3.60 -16.15 19.37
CA ILE A 589 2.42 -15.77 18.58
C ILE A 589 1.73 -14.49 19.10
N HIS A 590 2.01 -14.08 20.35
CA HIS A 590 1.32 -13.02 21.06
C HIS A 590 2.27 -11.87 21.43
N PRO A 591 1.97 -10.61 21.03
CA PRO A 591 2.90 -9.49 21.19
C PRO A 591 3.22 -9.13 22.64
N MET A 592 2.22 -8.95 23.53
CA MET A 592 2.48 -8.55 24.92
C MET A 592 3.26 -9.62 25.70
N ARG A 593 2.84 -10.90 25.62
CA ARG A 593 3.58 -12.03 26.20
C ARG A 593 5.01 -12.09 25.66
N GLY A 594 5.18 -11.98 24.34
CA GLY A 594 6.50 -11.95 23.71
C GLY A 594 7.40 -10.85 24.28
N LEU A 595 6.88 -9.63 24.50
CA LEU A 595 7.62 -8.51 25.11
C LEU A 595 7.93 -8.70 26.61
N ILE A 596 7.05 -9.33 27.39
CA ILE A 596 7.32 -9.56 28.83
C ILE A 596 8.30 -10.73 29.03
N GLU A 597 8.10 -11.81 28.30
CA GLU A 597 8.91 -13.02 28.45
C GLU A 597 10.27 -12.88 27.79
N ASN A 598 10.41 -11.95 26.84
CA ASN A 598 11.63 -11.72 26.08
C ASN A 598 11.95 -10.21 26.07
N LYS A 599 12.62 -9.72 25.02
CA LYS A 599 12.91 -8.31 24.82
C LYS A 599 12.51 -7.88 23.40
N PRO A 600 12.31 -6.58 23.13
CA PRO A 600 12.05 -6.09 21.78
C PRO A 600 13.06 -6.64 20.76
N PHE A 601 12.62 -6.92 19.54
CA PHE A 601 13.46 -7.49 18.48
C PHE A 601 14.78 -6.73 18.31
N GLU A 602 14.73 -5.39 18.34
CA GLU A 602 15.92 -4.55 18.16
C GLU A 602 16.93 -4.55 19.33
N THR A 603 16.65 -5.25 20.44
CA THR A 603 17.54 -5.27 21.62
C THR A 603 18.93 -5.77 21.21
N ASN A 604 19.95 -4.99 21.55
CA ASN A 604 21.37 -5.19 21.17
C ASN A 604 21.67 -5.05 19.66
N LEU A 605 20.66 -4.88 18.81
CA LEU A 605 20.83 -4.52 17.39
C LEU A 605 21.02 -3.00 17.23
N ASN A 606 20.36 -2.20 18.09
CA ASN A 606 20.40 -0.73 18.06
C ASN A 606 21.09 -0.14 19.31
N THR A 607 22.42 -0.27 19.42
CA THR A 607 23.20 0.39 20.49
C THR A 607 23.25 1.93 20.38
N PHE A 608 22.77 2.49 19.26
CA PHE A 608 22.88 3.92 18.90
C PHE A 608 21.70 4.78 19.38
N LEU A 609 20.55 4.17 19.66
CA LEU A 609 19.40 4.92 20.15
C LEU A 609 19.49 5.08 21.66
N ASN A 610 19.27 6.31 22.14
CA ASN A 610 19.28 6.64 23.56
C ASN A 610 18.53 5.60 24.40
N SER A 611 19.14 5.22 25.52
CA SER A 611 18.52 4.33 26.52
C SER A 611 17.26 4.92 27.15
N THR A 612 17.00 6.22 26.91
CA THR A 612 15.84 6.97 27.39
C THR A 612 15.08 7.60 26.22
N ILE A 613 13.77 7.34 26.16
CA ILE A 613 12.83 8.01 25.25
C ILE A 613 12.30 9.28 25.91
N GLN A 614 12.31 10.39 25.17
CA GLN A 614 11.92 11.72 25.67
C GLN A 614 10.54 12.10 25.13
N LEU A 615 9.63 12.50 26.02
CA LEU A 615 8.34 13.08 25.62
C LEU A 615 8.40 14.62 25.64
N GLY A 616 7.70 15.25 24.69
CA GLY A 616 7.31 16.65 24.76
C GLY A 616 5.80 16.72 24.85
N ILE A 617 5.23 17.59 25.69
CA ILE A 617 3.80 17.58 25.99
C ILE A 617 3.18 18.92 25.59
N ILE A 618 2.00 18.85 24.98
CA ILE A 618 1.19 20.00 24.62
C ILE A 618 -0.22 19.79 25.21
N SER A 619 -0.63 20.69 26.10
CA SER A 619 -1.96 20.64 26.73
C SER A 619 -2.47 22.03 27.10
N PRO A 620 -3.78 22.18 27.36
CA PRO A 620 -4.30 23.32 28.10
C PRO A 620 -3.77 23.34 29.55
N GLU A 621 -3.72 24.52 30.15
CA GLU A 621 -3.22 24.72 31.51
C GLU A 621 -4.02 23.90 32.54
N GLU A 622 -5.35 24.03 32.49
CA GLU A 622 -6.29 23.38 33.41
C GLU A 622 -6.17 21.85 33.48
N ASP A 623 -5.71 21.20 32.40
CA ASP A 623 -5.60 19.75 32.29
C ASP A 623 -4.20 19.21 32.62
N SER A 624 -3.21 20.09 32.81
CA SER A 624 -1.80 19.69 32.80
C SER A 624 -1.45 18.72 33.93
N VAL A 625 -1.94 18.97 35.14
CA VAL A 625 -1.72 18.10 36.31
C VAL A 625 -2.36 16.73 36.12
N ALA A 626 -3.61 16.69 35.63
CA ALA A 626 -4.32 15.44 35.39
C ALA A 626 -3.63 14.60 34.31
N LEU A 627 -3.18 15.24 33.24
CA LEU A 627 -2.44 14.59 32.16
C LEU A 627 -1.08 14.06 32.64
N PHE A 628 -0.32 14.84 33.41
CA PHE A 628 0.96 14.41 33.96
C PHE A 628 0.80 13.16 34.83
N ASN A 629 -0.15 13.19 35.77
CA ASN A 629 -0.44 12.05 36.63
C ASN A 629 -0.85 10.80 35.83
N PHE A 630 -1.59 10.98 34.74
CA PHE A 630 -1.95 9.89 33.84
C PHE A 630 -0.73 9.32 33.11
N LEU A 631 0.11 10.18 32.51
CA LEU A 631 1.30 9.77 31.77
C LEU A 631 2.30 9.05 32.67
N SER A 632 2.50 9.54 33.90
CA SER A 632 3.41 8.96 34.89
C SER A 632 3.10 7.51 35.25
N LYS A 633 1.86 7.04 35.02
CA LYS A 633 1.50 5.62 35.16
C LYS A 633 2.27 4.69 34.21
N GLN A 634 2.81 5.21 33.10
CA GLN A 634 3.66 4.45 32.18
C GLN A 634 4.90 3.84 32.88
N ASN A 635 5.38 4.48 33.94
CA ASN A 635 6.54 4.01 34.71
C ASN A 635 6.14 3.09 35.88
N GLN A 636 4.87 2.71 35.99
CA GLN A 636 4.33 1.91 37.09
C GLN A 636 3.74 0.59 36.57
N GLU A 637 3.58 -0.37 37.47
CA GLU A 637 2.84 -1.60 37.19
C GLU A 637 1.33 -1.34 37.32
N ILE A 638 0.56 -1.75 36.31
CA ILE A 638 -0.89 -1.53 36.24
C ILE A 638 -1.56 -2.88 36.03
N GLN A 639 -2.29 -3.31 37.06
CA GLN A 639 -3.10 -4.51 37.03
C GLN A 639 -4.29 -4.33 36.07
N LYS A 640 -4.68 -5.41 35.40
CA LYS A 640 -5.89 -5.38 34.58
C LYS A 640 -7.15 -5.25 35.45
N TYR A 641 -8.16 -4.58 34.91
CA TYR A 641 -9.41 -4.32 35.64
C TYR A 641 -10.25 -5.59 35.89
N SER A 642 -10.29 -6.52 34.93
CA SER A 642 -11.09 -7.74 35.05
C SER A 642 -10.22 -8.98 35.01
N GLU A 643 -10.33 -9.80 36.06
CA GLU A 643 -9.72 -11.12 36.08
C GLU A 643 -10.26 -12.04 34.99
N LYS A 644 -11.48 -11.80 34.47
CA LYS A 644 -12.07 -12.59 33.38
C LYS A 644 -11.50 -12.24 32.00
N ASP A 645 -10.68 -11.19 31.89
CA ASP A 645 -10.00 -10.85 30.64
C ASP A 645 -8.94 -11.92 30.33
N ASN A 646 -9.13 -12.57 29.18
CA ASN A 646 -8.33 -13.68 28.67
C ASN A 646 -7.31 -13.24 27.61
N TYR A 647 -7.27 -11.94 27.31
CA TYR A 647 -6.35 -11.33 26.37
C TYR A 647 -5.36 -10.40 27.06
N ILE A 648 -5.87 -9.49 27.89
CA ILE A 648 -5.04 -8.49 28.54
C ILE A 648 -4.28 -9.12 29.72
N ILE A 649 -3.00 -8.80 29.78
CA ILE A 649 -2.08 -9.12 30.86
C ILE A 649 -1.63 -7.83 31.54
N ASP A 650 -1.16 -7.94 32.78
CA ASP A 650 -0.78 -6.75 33.55
C ASP A 650 0.36 -6.01 32.87
N PHE A 651 0.25 -4.69 32.83
CA PHE A 651 1.30 -3.84 32.30
C PHE A 651 2.38 -3.70 33.36
N LYS A 652 3.62 -4.12 33.06
CA LYS A 652 4.72 -4.16 34.03
C LYS A 652 5.51 -2.86 34.14
N GLY A 653 5.05 -1.79 33.48
CA GLY A 653 5.78 -0.54 33.34
C GLY A 653 6.70 -0.55 32.11
N PHE A 654 7.02 0.64 31.62
CA PHE A 654 7.75 0.86 30.38
C PHE A 654 9.14 0.19 30.40
N TYR A 655 9.91 0.43 31.46
CA TYR A 655 11.27 -0.12 31.59
C TYR A 655 11.31 -1.65 31.59
N LYS A 656 10.46 -2.31 32.38
CA LYS A 656 10.42 -3.78 32.42
C LYS A 656 9.98 -4.40 31.09
N THR A 657 9.18 -3.67 30.30
CA THR A 657 8.65 -4.17 29.02
C THR A 657 9.65 -4.00 27.87
N TYR A 658 10.36 -2.86 27.82
CA TYR A 658 11.20 -2.51 26.67
C TYR A 658 12.70 -2.46 26.97
N GLY A 659 13.10 -2.52 28.24
CA GLY A 659 14.51 -2.36 28.66
C GLY A 659 15.04 -0.93 28.53
N LEU A 660 14.15 0.06 28.39
CA LEU A 660 14.48 1.47 28.17
C LEU A 660 13.72 2.36 29.16
N SER A 661 14.29 3.50 29.51
CA SER A 661 13.63 4.50 30.34
C SER A 661 12.69 5.38 29.51
N LEU A 662 11.58 5.83 30.10
CA LEU A 662 10.68 6.82 29.50
C LEU A 662 10.69 8.09 30.36
N ASN A 663 11.22 9.18 29.81
CA ASN A 663 11.21 10.48 30.47
C ASN A 663 9.94 11.25 30.13
N ILE A 664 9.18 11.60 31.17
CA ILE A 664 7.94 12.37 31.08
C ILE A 664 8.22 13.71 31.74
N PRO A 665 8.20 14.84 31.00
CA PRO A 665 8.49 16.14 31.58
C PRO A 665 7.41 16.57 32.57
N GLU A 666 7.80 17.30 33.61
CA GLU A 666 6.85 17.94 34.51
C GLU A 666 6.15 19.14 33.82
N PRO A 667 4.95 19.56 34.27
CA PRO A 667 4.25 20.72 33.71
C PRO A 667 5.02 22.04 33.70
N THR A 668 6.03 22.18 34.57
CA THR A 668 6.92 23.35 34.68
C THR A 668 8.12 23.28 33.73
N SER A 669 8.34 22.14 33.06
CA SER A 669 9.48 21.92 32.17
C SER A 669 9.34 22.71 30.87
N SER A 670 10.45 23.11 30.27
CA SER A 670 10.51 23.67 28.92
C SER A 670 10.04 22.69 27.82
N ASN A 671 9.92 21.40 28.15
CA ASN A 671 9.36 20.37 27.27
C ASN A 671 7.83 20.22 27.41
N TRP A 672 7.18 21.06 28.22
CA TRP A 672 5.74 21.15 28.35
C TRP A 672 5.25 22.51 27.86
N GLU A 673 4.48 22.54 26.78
CA GLU A 673 3.90 23.79 26.26
C GLU A 673 2.41 23.87 26.53
N ILE A 674 2.01 25.01 27.08
CA ILE A 674 0.61 25.35 27.34
C ILE A 674 -0.03 25.95 26.09
N VAL A 675 -1.20 25.44 25.71
CA VAL A 675 -2.06 26.03 24.68
C VAL A 675 -3.22 26.75 25.35
N SER A 676 -3.40 28.02 25.02
CA SER A 676 -4.52 28.82 25.52
C SER A 676 -5.87 28.35 24.97
N GLU A 677 -6.94 28.57 25.72
CA GLU A 677 -8.31 28.35 25.25
C GLU A 677 -8.64 29.25 24.05
N PRO A 678 -9.44 28.75 23.08
CA PRO A 678 -9.90 29.54 21.94
C PRO A 678 -10.80 30.69 22.41
N LYS A 679 -10.64 31.86 21.80
CA LYS A 679 -11.31 33.11 22.26
C LYS A 679 -12.44 33.60 21.36
N SER A 680 -12.52 33.13 20.11
CA SER A 680 -13.54 33.62 19.16
C SER A 680 -14.92 33.00 19.44
N HIS A 681 -15.98 33.74 19.09
CA HIS A 681 -17.35 33.22 19.07
C HIS A 681 -17.68 32.48 17.76
N ILE A 682 -16.80 32.52 16.75
CA ILE A 682 -16.99 31.89 15.45
C ILE A 682 -16.30 30.52 15.44
N LEU A 683 -17.07 29.46 15.19
CA LEU A 683 -16.60 28.07 15.22
C LEU A 683 -15.36 27.85 14.33
N LYS A 684 -15.40 28.32 13.07
CA LYS A 684 -14.32 28.11 12.10
C LYS A 684 -13.02 28.82 12.51
N GLU A 685 -13.12 30.00 13.13
CA GLU A 685 -11.95 30.72 13.64
C GLU A 685 -11.29 29.98 14.80
N ASN A 686 -12.08 29.46 15.75
CA ASN A 686 -11.56 28.66 16.87
C ASN A 686 -10.83 27.40 16.39
N ILE A 687 -11.34 26.75 15.34
CA ILE A 687 -10.71 25.57 14.74
C ILE A 687 -9.32 25.90 14.18
N HIS A 688 -9.22 27.00 13.42
CA HIS A 688 -7.94 27.44 12.86
C HIS A 688 -6.98 28.00 13.92
N GLU A 689 -7.50 28.65 14.97
CA GLU A 689 -6.72 29.13 16.11
C GLU A 689 -6.07 27.97 16.87
N ILE A 690 -6.84 26.95 17.25
CA ILE A 690 -6.32 25.75 17.94
C ILE A 690 -5.26 25.06 17.08
N LYS A 691 -5.53 24.90 15.78
CA LYS A 691 -4.57 24.32 14.82
C LYS A 691 -3.23 25.07 14.86
N ARG A 692 -3.28 26.39 14.67
CA ARG A 692 -2.09 27.26 14.63
C ARG A 692 -1.32 27.17 15.95
N ASN A 693 -2.02 27.35 17.06
CA ASN A 693 -1.40 27.34 18.38
C ASN A 693 -0.67 26.01 18.65
N ILE A 694 -1.29 24.87 18.33
CA ILE A 694 -0.64 23.55 18.47
C ILE A 694 0.61 23.45 17.57
N CYS A 695 0.54 23.86 16.31
CA CYS A 695 1.67 23.79 15.37
C CYS A 695 2.85 24.68 15.80
N ASP A 696 2.55 25.87 16.33
CA ASP A 696 3.57 26.78 16.88
C ASP A 696 4.26 26.16 18.10
N LYS A 697 3.49 25.54 19.01
CA LYS A 697 4.04 24.83 20.18
C LYS A 697 4.88 23.62 19.81
N ILE A 698 4.47 22.84 18.80
CA ILE A 698 5.29 21.74 18.26
C ILE A 698 6.64 22.29 17.80
N THR A 699 6.63 23.36 16.98
CA THR A 699 7.85 23.97 16.46
C THR A 699 8.77 24.41 17.59
N LYS A 700 8.21 25.07 18.62
CA LYS A 700 8.97 25.51 19.80
C LYS A 700 9.61 24.35 20.57
N ILE A 701 8.86 23.29 20.89
CA ILE A 701 9.40 22.11 21.62
C ILE A 701 10.51 21.42 20.81
N THR A 702 10.37 21.36 19.49
CA THR A 702 11.31 20.64 18.61
C THR A 702 12.60 21.41 18.32
N ALA A 703 12.65 22.71 18.62
CA ALA A 703 13.84 23.54 18.39
C ALA A 703 15.05 23.15 19.25
N SER A 704 14.86 22.43 20.36
CA SER A 704 15.92 22.11 21.32
C SER A 704 16.82 20.91 20.91
N GLY A 705 16.81 20.50 19.65
CA GLY A 705 17.73 19.49 19.06
C GLY A 705 17.50 18.01 19.43
N ASN A 706 16.95 17.70 20.61
CA ASN A 706 16.71 16.32 21.04
C ASN A 706 15.47 15.72 20.37
N GLN A 707 15.58 14.49 19.87
CA GLN A 707 14.44 13.73 19.35
C GLN A 707 13.42 13.47 20.46
N LYS A 708 12.20 13.94 20.27
CA LYS A 708 11.08 13.82 21.22
C LYS A 708 9.84 13.28 20.53
N ILE A 709 9.00 12.60 21.31
CA ILE A 709 7.65 12.24 20.88
C ILE A 709 6.69 13.27 21.45
N ILE A 710 5.96 13.97 20.58
CA ILE A 710 5.07 15.04 21.00
C ILE A 710 3.69 14.48 21.34
N VAL A 711 3.34 14.50 22.62
CA VAL A 711 2.01 14.14 23.10
C VAL A 711 1.12 15.37 23.06
N ILE A 712 0.00 15.26 22.36
CA ILE A 712 -0.96 16.35 22.16
C ILE A 712 -2.26 15.96 22.84
N TYR A 713 -2.64 16.70 23.88
CA TYR A 713 -3.86 16.44 24.62
C TYR A 713 -5.02 17.32 24.13
N ILE A 714 -6.15 16.68 23.86
CA ILE A 714 -7.38 17.35 23.41
C ILE A 714 -8.47 17.14 24.48
N PRO A 715 -8.92 18.20 25.17
CA PRO A 715 -9.99 18.11 26.14
C PRO A 715 -11.35 17.92 25.45
N LYS A 716 -12.34 17.38 26.16
CA LYS A 716 -13.70 17.16 25.66
C LYS A 716 -14.37 18.48 25.26
N ARG A 717 -14.05 19.58 25.96
CA ARG A 717 -14.55 20.93 25.61
C ARG A 717 -14.11 21.41 24.23
N TRP A 718 -13.11 20.79 23.61
CA TRP A 718 -12.68 21.10 22.25
C TRP A 718 -13.27 20.18 21.18
N ASP A 719 -14.07 19.16 21.52
CA ASP A 719 -14.54 18.17 20.54
C ASP A 719 -15.27 18.82 19.35
N SER A 720 -16.05 19.88 19.58
CA SER A 720 -16.72 20.67 18.52
C SER A 720 -15.77 21.42 17.59
N PHE A 721 -14.52 21.65 18.02
CA PHE A 721 -13.48 22.34 17.25
C PHE A 721 -12.49 21.37 16.57
N THR A 722 -12.75 20.06 16.62
CA THR A 722 -11.83 19.07 16.02
C THR A 722 -12.11 18.76 14.56
N SER A 723 -13.32 19.03 14.06
CA SER A 723 -13.69 18.73 12.67
C SER A 723 -14.87 19.57 12.21
N TYR A 724 -14.95 19.88 10.91
CA TYR A 724 -16.16 20.41 10.28
C TYR A 724 -16.32 19.89 8.84
N HIS A 725 -17.55 19.92 8.34
CA HIS A 725 -17.91 19.59 6.97
C HIS A 725 -18.85 20.66 6.42
N GLU A 726 -18.36 21.52 5.53
CA GLU A 726 -19.16 22.59 4.91
C GLU A 726 -18.86 22.70 3.41
N ASN A 727 -19.89 22.80 2.58
CA ASN A 727 -19.78 23.08 1.14
C ASN A 727 -18.83 22.16 0.33
N GLY A 728 -18.57 20.93 0.79
CA GLY A 728 -17.63 19.98 0.17
C GLY A 728 -16.21 20.05 0.73
N GLU A 729 -15.91 21.01 1.58
CA GLU A 729 -14.67 21.08 2.38
C GLU A 729 -14.84 20.25 3.66
N SER A 730 -13.88 19.35 3.91
CA SER A 730 -13.79 18.56 5.14
C SER A 730 -12.52 18.91 5.90
N TYR A 731 -12.64 19.22 7.18
CA TYR A 731 -11.51 19.49 8.06
C TYR A 731 -11.45 18.49 9.21
N ASP A 732 -10.24 18.02 9.53
CA ASP A 732 -9.95 17.19 10.70
C ASP A 732 -8.62 17.61 11.35
N LEU A 733 -8.69 18.10 12.60
CA LEU A 733 -7.54 18.64 13.33
C LEU A 733 -6.41 17.60 13.48
N HIS A 734 -6.77 16.33 13.68
CA HIS A 734 -5.79 15.27 13.85
C HIS A 734 -4.98 15.06 12.57
N ASP A 735 -5.65 14.91 11.42
CA ASP A 735 -4.98 14.67 10.14
C ASP A 735 -4.11 15.88 9.74
N TYR A 736 -4.54 17.12 10.00
CA TYR A 736 -3.76 18.34 9.72
C TYR A 736 -2.48 18.42 10.56
N VAL A 737 -2.59 18.25 11.87
CA VAL A 737 -1.42 18.32 12.76
C VAL A 737 -0.46 17.15 12.49
N LYS A 738 -1.00 15.98 12.12
CA LYS A 738 -0.19 14.83 11.68
C LYS A 738 0.60 15.15 10.40
N ALA A 739 -0.03 15.73 9.39
CA ALA A 739 0.65 16.15 8.17
C ALA A 739 1.78 17.14 8.47
N PHE A 740 1.54 18.14 9.33
CA PHE A 740 2.56 19.09 9.78
C PHE A 740 3.74 18.43 10.51
N CYS A 741 3.44 17.46 11.40
CA CYS A 741 4.47 16.68 12.10
C CYS A 741 5.33 15.85 11.13
N VAL A 742 4.71 15.24 10.12
CA VAL A 742 5.40 14.48 9.08
C VAL A 742 6.39 15.35 8.31
N GLU A 743 5.95 16.53 7.85
CA GLU A 743 6.81 17.47 7.11
C GLU A 743 8.05 17.86 7.92
N LYS A 744 7.90 18.00 9.25
CA LYS A 744 8.99 18.30 10.19
C LYS A 744 9.77 17.07 10.67
N ARG A 745 9.42 15.85 10.24
CA ARG A 745 10.00 14.57 10.71
C ARG A 745 9.91 14.40 12.22
N VAL A 746 8.79 14.81 12.81
CA VAL A 746 8.49 14.74 14.23
C VAL A 746 7.38 13.71 14.45
N THR A 747 7.54 12.83 15.44
CA THR A 747 6.49 11.89 15.81
C THR A 747 5.53 12.49 16.83
N SER A 748 4.24 12.29 16.62
CA SER A 748 3.18 12.79 17.53
C SER A 748 2.22 11.71 18.00
N GLN A 749 1.66 11.89 19.19
CA GLN A 749 0.63 11.03 19.79
C GLN A 749 -0.50 11.88 20.36
N PHE A 750 -1.71 11.70 19.83
CA PHE A 750 -2.90 12.35 20.36
C PHE A 750 -3.47 11.58 21.56
N ILE A 751 -3.89 12.29 22.60
CA ILE A 751 -4.63 11.75 23.75
C ILE A 751 -5.88 12.61 23.95
N ARG A 752 -7.04 12.00 24.09
CA ARG A 752 -8.29 12.71 24.40
C ARG A 752 -8.65 12.56 25.88
N GLU A 753 -9.37 13.52 26.44
CA GLU A 753 -9.84 13.48 27.84
C GLU A 753 -10.58 12.18 28.21
N LYS A 754 -11.40 11.66 27.29
CA LYS A 754 -12.10 10.38 27.50
C LYS A 754 -11.16 9.20 27.75
N THR A 755 -9.94 9.24 27.20
CA THR A 755 -8.92 8.20 27.36
C THR A 755 -8.35 8.22 28.78
N ILE A 756 -8.03 9.40 29.31
CA ILE A 756 -7.44 9.50 30.65
C ILE A 756 -8.44 9.16 31.77
N LYS A 757 -9.74 9.37 31.50
CA LYS A 757 -10.84 9.09 32.45
C LYS A 757 -11.33 7.64 32.40
N ASP A 758 -10.92 6.82 31.43
CA ASP A 758 -11.37 5.43 31.32
C ASP A 758 -10.57 4.49 32.25
N VAL A 759 -11.01 4.44 33.52
CA VAL A 759 -10.40 3.59 34.54
C VAL A 759 -10.54 2.09 34.22
N LYS A 760 -11.63 1.68 33.57
CA LYS A 760 -11.89 0.27 33.23
C LYS A 760 -10.90 -0.26 32.21
N GLN A 761 -10.42 0.61 31.32
CA GLN A 761 -9.42 0.30 30.31
C GLN A 761 -8.02 0.83 30.64
N SER A 762 -7.74 1.19 31.91
CA SER A 762 -6.46 1.83 32.26
C SER A 762 -5.24 0.96 31.91
N CYS A 763 -5.28 -0.34 32.21
CA CYS A 763 -4.18 -1.27 31.88
C CYS A 763 -3.99 -1.38 30.36
N GLN A 764 -5.09 -1.59 29.65
CA GLN A 764 -5.16 -1.58 28.20
C GLN A 764 -4.49 -0.33 27.63
N ILE A 765 -5.04 0.83 27.92
CA ILE A 765 -4.59 2.12 27.38
C ILE A 765 -3.09 2.32 27.59
N ASN A 766 -2.57 1.95 28.77
CA ASN A 766 -1.14 2.08 29.05
C ASN A 766 -0.27 1.13 28.21
N TRP A 767 -0.71 -0.11 27.98
CA TRP A 767 -0.08 -0.99 26.99
C TRP A 767 0.00 -0.34 25.61
N TRP A 768 -1.14 0.12 25.06
CA TRP A 768 -1.21 0.72 23.72
C TRP A 768 -0.33 1.98 23.59
N LEU A 769 -0.35 2.87 24.59
CA LEU A 769 0.49 4.06 24.61
C LEU A 769 1.98 3.70 24.71
N SER A 770 2.34 2.70 25.51
CA SER A 770 3.74 2.27 25.65
C SER A 770 4.32 1.77 24.32
N LEU A 771 3.55 0.99 23.55
CA LEU A 771 3.97 0.53 22.22
C LEU A 771 4.11 1.72 21.27
N SER A 772 3.15 2.64 21.30
CA SER A 772 3.18 3.82 20.47
C SER A 772 4.43 4.65 20.73
N TYR A 773 4.78 4.93 22.00
CA TYR A 773 6.01 5.64 22.34
C TYR A 773 7.27 4.88 21.91
N PHE A 774 7.33 3.57 22.12
CA PHE A 774 8.46 2.77 21.67
C PHE A 774 8.65 2.87 20.16
N VAL A 775 7.62 2.55 19.37
CA VAL A 775 7.69 2.54 17.90
C VAL A 775 7.97 3.94 17.33
N LYS A 776 7.34 4.98 17.88
CA LYS A 776 7.55 6.38 17.45
C LYS A 776 8.93 6.92 17.79
N SER A 777 9.70 6.25 18.65
CA SER A 777 11.14 6.52 18.79
C SER A 777 12.00 5.85 17.70
N LEU A 778 11.40 5.44 16.58
CA LEU A 778 12.05 4.77 15.44
C LEU A 778 12.64 3.40 15.80
N ARG A 779 11.92 2.67 16.67
CA ARG A 779 12.32 1.36 17.21
C ARG A 779 11.43 0.24 16.67
N THR A 780 11.99 -0.96 16.55
CA THR A 780 11.27 -2.15 16.05
C THR A 780 10.94 -3.11 17.20
N PRO A 781 9.66 -3.24 17.60
CA PRO A 781 9.29 -4.04 18.77
C PRO A 781 9.34 -5.54 18.48
N TRP A 782 8.89 -5.96 17.29
CA TRP A 782 8.91 -7.33 16.79
C TRP A 782 8.83 -7.34 15.26
N ILE A 783 9.20 -8.47 14.66
CA ILE A 783 9.04 -8.74 13.23
C ILE A 783 8.33 -10.09 13.01
N LEU A 784 7.90 -10.41 11.79
CA LEU A 784 7.40 -11.74 11.46
C LEU A 784 8.53 -12.77 11.40
N SER A 785 8.26 -13.96 11.93
CA SER A 785 9.11 -15.13 11.67
C SER A 785 8.86 -15.60 10.25
N ASN A 786 9.74 -15.22 9.32
CA ASN A 786 9.69 -15.63 7.93
C ASN A 786 11.07 -16.14 7.47
N THR A 787 11.07 -17.20 6.67
CA THR A 787 12.28 -17.78 6.08
C THR A 787 12.65 -17.12 4.76
N ASP A 788 11.68 -16.55 4.05
CA ASP A 788 11.93 -15.79 2.83
C ASP A 788 12.36 -14.36 3.17
N LYS A 789 13.51 -13.93 2.65
CA LYS A 789 14.06 -12.57 2.79
C LYS A 789 13.95 -11.73 1.51
N LYS A 790 13.45 -12.31 0.41
CA LYS A 790 13.54 -11.73 -0.95
C LYS A 790 12.19 -11.29 -1.54
N THR A 791 11.11 -11.38 -0.76
CA THR A 791 9.80 -10.86 -1.13
C THR A 791 9.62 -9.42 -0.63
N ALA A 792 9.13 -8.54 -1.50
CA ALA A 792 8.62 -7.22 -1.15
C ALA A 792 7.09 -7.20 -1.24
N PHE A 793 6.42 -6.62 -0.24
CA PHE A 793 4.99 -6.36 -0.33
C PHE A 793 4.74 -4.87 -0.56
N ALA A 794 3.81 -4.53 -1.45
CA ALA A 794 3.40 -3.17 -1.71
C ALA A 794 1.88 -3.02 -1.53
N GLY A 795 1.47 -2.01 -0.78
CA GLY A 795 0.07 -1.61 -0.66
C GLY A 795 -0.25 -0.39 -1.50
N ILE A 796 -1.43 -0.37 -2.14
CA ILE A 796 -1.94 0.79 -2.88
C ILE A 796 -3.11 1.43 -2.12
N GLY A 797 -2.95 2.70 -1.78
CA GLY A 797 -4.00 3.54 -1.19
C GLY A 797 -4.35 4.70 -2.11
N TYR A 798 -5.63 5.09 -2.13
CA TYR A 798 -6.11 6.25 -2.88
C TYR A 798 -6.82 7.23 -1.96
N SER A 799 -6.58 8.51 -2.16
CA SER A 799 -7.33 9.60 -1.53
C SER A 799 -7.83 10.54 -2.61
N ILE A 800 -9.11 10.92 -2.53
CA ILE A 800 -9.78 11.79 -3.51
C ILE A 800 -10.06 13.12 -2.83
N ASP A 801 -9.55 14.21 -3.40
CA ASP A 801 -9.95 15.57 -3.00
C ASP A 801 -11.23 15.97 -3.75
N SER A 802 -12.29 16.28 -3.00
CA SER A 802 -13.63 16.57 -3.51
C SER A 802 -13.98 18.05 -3.36
N LYS A 803 -13.14 18.96 -3.86
CA LYS A 803 -13.58 20.35 -4.09
C LYS A 803 -14.56 20.37 -5.28
N LYS A 804 -15.64 21.15 -5.16
CA LYS A 804 -16.81 21.12 -6.07
C LYS A 804 -16.47 21.46 -7.53
N GLU A 805 -17.16 20.70 -8.39
CA GLU A 805 -17.48 20.89 -9.83
C GLU A 805 -16.34 20.93 -10.86
N ASP A 806 -16.56 20.14 -11.92
CA ASP A 806 -15.82 19.97 -13.17
C ASP A 806 -14.38 19.40 -13.11
N LYS A 807 -14.31 18.09 -13.41
CA LYS A 807 -13.15 17.38 -13.99
C LYS A 807 -11.85 17.31 -13.15
N GLY A 808 -11.82 17.95 -11.98
CA GLY A 808 -10.60 18.16 -11.19
C GLY A 808 -10.44 17.32 -9.91
N HIS A 809 -10.85 16.05 -9.85
CA HIS A 809 -10.58 15.22 -8.65
C HIS A 809 -9.09 14.90 -8.52
N ILE A 810 -8.32 15.65 -7.73
CA ILE A 810 -6.93 15.28 -7.44
C ILE A 810 -6.94 13.96 -6.68
N ILE A 811 -6.46 12.90 -7.33
CA ILE A 811 -6.25 11.61 -6.68
C ILE A 811 -4.78 11.49 -6.29
N LEU A 812 -4.55 11.30 -5.00
CA LEU A 812 -3.23 10.94 -4.49
C LEU A 812 -3.15 9.43 -4.36
N GLY A 813 -2.21 8.85 -5.11
CA GLY A 813 -1.78 7.46 -4.97
C GLY A 813 -0.68 7.35 -3.94
N CYS A 814 -0.89 6.49 -2.94
CA CYS A 814 0.13 6.13 -1.95
C CYS A 814 0.63 4.71 -2.23
N SER A 815 1.95 4.56 -2.30
CA SER A 815 2.64 3.27 -2.36
C SER A 815 3.40 3.08 -1.06
N HIS A 816 3.06 2.06 -0.27
CA HIS A 816 3.78 1.73 0.97
C HIS A 816 4.38 0.33 0.87
N ILE A 817 5.71 0.25 1.07
CA ILE A 817 6.48 -0.98 0.94
C ILE A 817 6.75 -1.62 2.29
N TYR A 818 6.66 -2.95 2.32
CA TYR A 818 6.96 -3.79 3.46
C TYR A 818 8.00 -4.85 3.09
N SER A 819 8.90 -5.14 4.04
CA SER A 819 9.81 -6.28 3.93
C SER A 819 9.07 -7.62 4.07
N SER A 820 9.75 -8.72 3.73
CA SER A 820 9.20 -10.07 3.92
C SER A 820 8.91 -10.41 5.39
N SER A 821 9.60 -9.73 6.32
CA SER A 821 9.40 -9.80 7.77
C SER A 821 8.26 -8.89 8.24
N GLY A 822 7.58 -8.18 7.32
CA GLY A 822 6.43 -7.33 7.61
C GLY A 822 6.77 -5.97 8.21
N GLU A 823 8.03 -5.54 8.17
CA GLU A 823 8.44 -4.21 8.60
C GLU A 823 8.01 -3.20 7.53
N GLY A 824 7.30 -2.14 7.94
CA GLY A 824 7.02 -1.01 7.05
C GLY A 824 8.31 -0.24 6.80
N LEU A 825 8.69 -0.07 5.55
CA LEU A 825 9.98 0.52 5.18
C LEU A 825 9.82 2.02 4.92
N LYS A 826 9.31 2.36 3.73
CA LYS A 826 9.10 3.72 3.25
C LYS A 826 7.83 3.76 2.42
N TYR A 827 7.27 4.95 2.27
CA TYR A 827 6.17 5.20 1.35
C TYR A 827 6.49 6.38 0.41
N LYS A 828 5.76 6.44 -0.71
CA LYS A 828 5.78 7.56 -1.65
C LYS A 828 4.36 8.00 -1.98
N LEU A 829 4.13 9.31 -1.89
CA LEU A 829 2.91 9.95 -2.36
C LEU A 829 3.14 10.47 -3.78
N SER A 830 2.18 10.20 -4.65
CA SER A 830 2.22 10.61 -6.05
C SER A 830 0.87 11.21 -6.44
N LYS A 831 0.91 12.38 -7.06
CA LYS A 831 -0.27 12.97 -7.68
C LYS A 831 -0.53 12.22 -8.98
N ILE A 832 -1.71 11.61 -9.09
CA ILE A 832 -2.12 10.92 -10.31
C ILE A 832 -2.76 11.94 -11.24
N SER A 833 -2.41 11.88 -12.52
CA SER A 833 -2.92 12.81 -13.54
C SER A 833 -4.42 12.57 -13.78
N ASN A 834 -5.27 13.52 -13.43
CA ASN A 834 -6.74 13.35 -13.50
C ASN A 834 -7.25 12.93 -14.89
N ASP A 835 -6.59 13.39 -15.97
CA ASP A 835 -7.01 13.14 -17.35
C ASP A 835 -6.85 11.67 -17.79
N LYS A 836 -6.10 10.86 -17.03
CA LYS A 836 -5.82 9.45 -17.34
C LYS A 836 -6.51 8.46 -16.39
N ILE A 837 -7.21 8.93 -15.36
CA ILE A 837 -7.84 8.06 -14.36
C ILE A 837 -9.10 7.43 -14.92
N GLN A 838 -9.12 6.09 -14.93
CA GLN A 838 -10.31 5.35 -15.31
C GLN A 838 -11.24 5.18 -14.10
N TRP A 839 -12.39 5.84 -14.13
CA TRP A 839 -13.44 5.65 -13.14
C TRP A 839 -14.32 4.46 -13.51
N ARG A 840 -14.31 3.40 -12.70
CA ARG A 840 -15.22 2.25 -12.87
C ARG A 840 -16.02 2.07 -11.59
N HIS A 841 -17.36 2.17 -11.69
CA HIS A 841 -18.26 2.09 -10.54
C HIS A 841 -17.91 3.07 -9.39
N LYS A 842 -17.51 4.30 -9.72
CA LYS A 842 -17.03 5.33 -8.76
C LYS A 842 -15.76 4.94 -7.98
N LYS A 843 -14.99 3.98 -8.47
CA LYS A 843 -13.68 3.62 -7.92
C LYS A 843 -12.59 4.03 -8.92
N PRO A 844 -11.47 4.64 -8.45
CA PRO A 844 -10.38 5.03 -9.33
C PRO A 844 -9.50 3.83 -9.68
N HIS A 845 -9.03 3.82 -10.93
CA HIS A 845 -8.05 2.89 -11.47
C HIS A 845 -6.96 3.67 -12.19
N LEU A 846 -5.71 3.21 -12.06
CA LEU A 846 -4.57 3.82 -12.76
C LEU A 846 -4.68 3.53 -14.27
N GLY A 847 -4.27 4.47 -15.10
CA GLY A 847 -3.97 4.16 -16.50
C GLY A 847 -2.68 3.34 -16.61
N TYR A 848 -2.39 2.80 -17.80
CA TYR A 848 -1.16 2.03 -18.06
C TYR A 848 0.10 2.79 -17.62
N ASP A 849 0.23 4.06 -18.01
CA ASP A 849 1.40 4.90 -17.70
C ASP A 849 1.60 5.08 -16.18
N ASP A 850 0.53 5.42 -15.46
CA ASP A 850 0.61 5.65 -14.00
C ASP A 850 0.90 4.33 -13.27
N ALA A 851 0.38 3.21 -13.78
CA ALA A 851 0.63 1.87 -13.24
C ALA A 851 2.08 1.40 -13.50
N TYR A 852 2.66 1.79 -14.64
CA TYR A 852 4.07 1.58 -14.98
C TYR A 852 5.01 2.42 -14.10
N GLU A 853 4.67 3.69 -13.86
CA GLU A 853 5.41 4.51 -12.90
C GLU A 853 5.29 3.97 -11.46
N PHE A 854 4.12 3.45 -11.09
CA PHE A 854 3.92 2.81 -9.79
C PHE A 854 4.89 1.63 -9.57
N GLY A 855 4.98 0.68 -10.51
CA GLY A 855 5.86 -0.47 -10.34
C GLY A 855 7.35 -0.09 -10.26
N LYS A 856 7.80 0.91 -11.03
CA LYS A 856 9.15 1.47 -10.87
C LYS A 856 9.40 2.05 -9.47
N ASN A 857 8.43 2.80 -8.96
CA ASN A 857 8.55 3.38 -7.62
C ASN A 857 8.64 2.28 -6.55
N VAL A 858 7.96 1.14 -6.72
CA VAL A 858 8.07 -0.02 -5.81
C VAL A 858 9.51 -0.55 -5.76
N ILE A 859 10.15 -0.73 -6.91
CA ILE A 859 11.55 -1.19 -7.00
C ILE A 859 12.48 -0.19 -6.31
N ASN A 860 12.37 1.09 -6.67
CA ASN A 860 13.24 2.14 -6.13
C ASN A 860 13.11 2.25 -4.61
N LEU A 861 11.88 2.28 -4.08
CA LEU A 861 11.63 2.35 -2.65
C LEU A 861 12.20 1.15 -1.89
N PHE A 862 12.09 -0.06 -2.46
CA PHE A 862 12.64 -1.25 -1.84
C PHE A 862 14.17 -1.22 -1.86
N TYR A 863 14.79 -0.87 -3.00
CA TYR A 863 16.24 -0.75 -3.12
C TYR A 863 16.83 0.30 -2.15
N GLU A 864 16.21 1.47 -2.07
CA GLU A 864 16.60 2.55 -1.14
C GLU A 864 16.34 2.23 0.34
N SER A 865 15.68 1.10 0.63
CA SER A 865 15.41 0.64 2.00
C SER A 865 16.22 -0.60 2.38
N MET A 866 16.53 -1.48 1.43
CA MET A 866 17.07 -2.83 1.70
C MET A 866 18.38 -3.15 0.99
N ASN A 867 18.99 -2.24 0.22
CA ASN A 867 20.20 -2.46 -0.59
C ASN A 867 20.12 -3.49 -1.71
N GLU A 868 19.01 -4.22 -1.82
CA GLU A 868 18.80 -5.26 -2.80
C GLU A 868 17.49 -5.04 -3.54
N ILE A 869 17.40 -5.56 -4.76
CA ILE A 869 16.15 -5.63 -5.53
C ILE A 869 15.44 -6.93 -5.11
N PRO A 870 14.12 -6.92 -4.89
CA PRO A 870 13.42 -8.13 -4.47
C PRO A 870 13.33 -9.13 -5.63
N LYS A 871 13.28 -10.41 -5.30
CA LYS A 871 13.01 -11.47 -6.28
C LYS A 871 11.53 -11.65 -6.57
N ARG A 872 10.69 -11.35 -5.57
CA ARG A 872 9.24 -11.44 -5.69
C ARG A 872 8.57 -10.19 -5.18
N VAL A 873 7.58 -9.70 -5.92
CA VAL A 873 6.79 -8.52 -5.53
C VAL A 873 5.33 -8.92 -5.40
N VAL A 874 4.71 -8.62 -4.26
CA VAL A 874 3.30 -8.88 -4.00
C VAL A 874 2.56 -7.57 -3.80
N ILE A 875 1.57 -7.29 -4.65
CA ILE A 875 0.81 -6.04 -4.59
C ILE A 875 -0.58 -6.30 -4.02
N HIS A 876 -0.91 -5.60 -2.94
CA HIS A 876 -2.21 -5.64 -2.29
C HIS A 876 -3.03 -4.40 -2.61
N LYS A 877 -4.28 -4.62 -3.07
CA LYS A 877 -5.23 -3.56 -3.40
C LYS A 877 -6.65 -3.92 -2.93
N ARG A 878 -7.52 -2.92 -2.76
CA ARG A 878 -8.96 -3.10 -2.42
C ARG A 878 -9.90 -3.03 -3.61
N THR A 879 -9.42 -2.61 -4.77
CA THR A 879 -10.19 -2.57 -6.01
C THR A 879 -9.58 -3.58 -6.97
N PHE A 880 -10.39 -4.08 -7.91
CA PHE A 880 -9.91 -5.01 -8.92
C PHE A 880 -8.83 -4.37 -9.80
N PHE A 881 -8.00 -5.20 -10.42
CA PHE A 881 -7.00 -4.75 -11.38
C PHE A 881 -7.63 -4.73 -12.78
N THR A 882 -7.61 -3.57 -13.43
CA THR A 882 -7.91 -3.50 -14.87
C THR A 882 -6.75 -4.08 -15.69
N ASP A 883 -6.99 -4.42 -16.96
CA ASP A 883 -5.92 -4.94 -17.82
C ASP A 883 -4.80 -3.91 -18.04
N ASP A 884 -5.13 -2.63 -18.19
CA ASP A 884 -4.15 -1.55 -18.30
C ASP A 884 -3.28 -1.44 -17.03
N GLU A 885 -3.91 -1.50 -15.85
CA GLU A 885 -3.20 -1.50 -14.56
C GLU A 885 -2.28 -2.70 -14.43
N LYS A 886 -2.81 -3.90 -14.71
CA LYS A 886 -2.07 -5.16 -14.64
C LYS A 886 -0.85 -5.07 -15.56
N GLN A 887 -1.03 -4.71 -16.83
CA GLN A 887 0.05 -4.68 -17.80
C GLN A 887 1.11 -3.63 -17.43
N GLY A 888 0.72 -2.41 -17.06
CA GLY A 888 1.68 -1.37 -16.68
C GLY A 888 2.54 -1.78 -15.47
N ILE A 889 1.93 -2.38 -14.44
CA ILE A 889 2.65 -2.89 -13.28
C ILE A 889 3.60 -4.03 -13.68
N LEU A 890 3.12 -5.01 -14.44
CA LEU A 890 3.95 -6.16 -14.83
C LEU A 890 5.12 -5.75 -15.71
N ASP A 891 4.89 -4.92 -16.72
CA ASP A 891 5.93 -4.43 -17.62
C ASP A 891 7.01 -3.65 -16.87
N SER A 892 6.62 -2.81 -15.91
CA SER A 892 7.58 -2.05 -15.11
C SER A 892 8.37 -2.89 -14.12
N LEU A 893 7.74 -3.92 -13.51
CA LEU A 893 8.41 -4.80 -12.56
C LEU A 893 9.34 -5.79 -13.25
N TYR A 894 8.88 -6.46 -14.31
CA TYR A 894 9.70 -7.40 -15.08
C TYR A 894 10.76 -6.72 -15.95
N ASP A 895 10.75 -5.40 -16.04
CA ASP A 895 11.84 -4.64 -16.64
C ASP A 895 13.18 -4.93 -15.96
N ASN A 896 13.13 -5.23 -14.66
CA ASN A 896 14.30 -5.61 -13.89
C ASN A 896 14.45 -7.14 -13.86
N ILE A 897 15.55 -7.65 -14.43
CA ILE A 897 15.84 -9.09 -14.52
C ILE A 897 15.93 -9.81 -13.16
N LYS A 898 16.11 -9.08 -12.04
CA LYS A 898 16.18 -9.67 -10.71
C LYS A 898 14.78 -10.01 -10.15
N ILE A 899 13.72 -9.42 -10.71
CA ILE A 899 12.34 -9.76 -10.34
C ILE A 899 11.91 -11.00 -11.14
N GLU A 900 11.73 -12.10 -10.42
CA GLU A 900 11.38 -13.40 -10.96
C GLU A 900 9.85 -13.61 -10.93
N LEU A 901 9.17 -13.10 -9.89
CA LEU A 901 7.75 -13.38 -9.64
C LEU A 901 6.98 -12.13 -9.21
N VAL A 902 5.75 -12.00 -9.69
CA VAL A 902 4.81 -10.96 -9.25
C VAL A 902 3.47 -11.61 -8.92
N ASP A 903 2.88 -11.25 -7.77
CA ASP A 903 1.50 -11.60 -7.42
C ASP A 903 0.64 -10.34 -7.26
N LEU A 904 -0.49 -10.29 -7.96
CA LEU A 904 -1.47 -9.19 -7.85
C LEU A 904 -2.70 -9.70 -7.11
N VAL A 905 -2.90 -9.21 -5.88
CA VAL A 905 -3.91 -9.73 -4.96
C VAL A 905 -4.86 -8.63 -4.51
N GLU A 906 -6.15 -8.83 -4.76
CA GLU A 906 -7.22 -8.00 -4.24
C GLU A 906 -7.73 -8.56 -2.91
N ILE A 907 -7.89 -7.69 -1.91
CA ILE A 907 -8.31 -8.05 -0.55
C ILE A 907 -9.46 -7.15 -0.12
N ASN A 908 -10.63 -7.76 0.15
CA ASN A 908 -11.82 -7.07 0.63
C ASN A 908 -12.46 -7.80 1.82
N LEU A 909 -13.27 -7.08 2.60
CA LEU A 909 -14.13 -7.73 3.60
C LEU A 909 -15.35 -8.32 2.90
N GLU A 910 -15.65 -9.59 3.19
CA GLU A 910 -16.84 -10.26 2.69
C GLU A 910 -18.01 -10.00 3.65
N ASP A 911 -18.99 -9.23 3.18
CA ASP A 911 -20.10 -8.77 4.00
C ASP A 911 -21.25 -9.78 4.06
N ASP A 912 -21.47 -10.57 3.02
CA ASP A 912 -22.65 -11.42 2.91
C ASP A 912 -22.37 -12.87 3.29
N ILE A 913 -21.29 -13.49 2.80
CA ILE A 913 -20.97 -14.89 3.13
C ILE A 913 -20.47 -14.99 4.58
N LYS A 914 -21.09 -15.89 5.36
CA LYS A 914 -20.73 -16.18 6.76
C LYS A 914 -20.73 -17.67 7.03
N TYR A 915 -19.90 -18.09 7.97
CA TYR A 915 -19.82 -19.47 8.43
C TYR A 915 -19.87 -19.57 9.94
N VAL A 916 -20.51 -20.62 10.42
CA VAL A 916 -20.49 -21.05 11.81
C VAL A 916 -19.60 -22.29 11.95
N SER A 917 -18.82 -22.33 13.03
CA SER A 917 -18.01 -23.46 13.43
C SER A 917 -18.86 -24.58 14.00
N SER A 918 -18.47 -25.83 13.72
CA SER A 918 -19.11 -27.02 14.26
C SER A 918 -18.09 -27.92 14.96
N LYS A 919 -18.54 -28.60 16.00
CA LYS A 919 -17.86 -29.70 16.67
C LYS A 919 -18.43 -31.03 16.19
N ILE A 920 -17.58 -32.06 16.16
CA ILE A 920 -17.99 -33.42 15.82
C ILE A 920 -17.98 -34.23 17.10
N LYS A 921 -19.13 -34.78 17.49
CA LYS A 921 -19.29 -35.63 18.67
C LYS A 921 -19.95 -36.94 18.25
N ASN A 922 -19.27 -38.06 18.43
CA ASN A 922 -19.75 -39.40 18.03
C ASN A 922 -20.27 -39.44 16.58
N GLY A 923 -19.54 -38.81 15.64
CA GLY A 923 -19.90 -38.74 14.23
C GLY A 923 -21.04 -37.77 13.87
N LYS A 924 -21.64 -37.07 14.86
CA LYS A 924 -22.66 -36.05 14.64
C LYS A 924 -22.05 -34.66 14.67
N THR A 925 -22.46 -33.81 13.72
CA THR A 925 -22.07 -32.40 13.68
C THR A 925 -22.99 -31.55 14.55
N GLU A 926 -22.43 -30.86 15.54
CA GLU A 926 -23.10 -29.93 16.45
C GLU A 926 -22.47 -28.54 16.30
N ILE A 927 -23.26 -27.47 16.44
CA ILE A 927 -22.73 -26.10 16.35
C ILE A 927 -21.86 -25.82 17.58
N ASP A 928 -20.66 -25.27 17.34
CA ASP A 928 -19.75 -24.91 18.43
C ASP A 928 -20.29 -23.69 19.22
N GLY A 929 -19.86 -23.48 20.46
CA GLY A 929 -20.09 -22.21 21.16
C GLY A 929 -19.17 -21.08 20.67
N TYR A 930 -18.07 -21.43 20.01
CA TYR A 930 -17.09 -20.47 19.50
C TYR A 930 -17.19 -20.27 17.99
N SER A 931 -16.93 -19.04 17.53
CA SER A 931 -16.92 -18.70 16.10
C SER A 931 -15.76 -19.37 15.35
N VAL A 932 -15.74 -19.22 14.02
CA VAL A 932 -14.67 -19.72 13.15
C VAL A 932 -13.29 -19.24 13.65
N SER A 933 -12.34 -20.16 13.69
CA SER A 933 -10.97 -19.87 14.11
C SER A 933 -10.25 -19.01 13.08
N ARG A 934 -9.43 -18.07 13.57
CA ARG A 934 -8.49 -17.33 12.73
C ARG A 934 -7.56 -18.30 12.01
N GLY A 935 -7.17 -17.96 10.78
CA GLY A 935 -6.36 -18.81 9.91
C GLY A 935 -7.17 -19.79 9.08
N THR A 936 -8.48 -19.91 9.31
CA THR A 936 -9.37 -20.68 8.43
C THR A 936 -9.42 -20.04 7.05
N CYS A 937 -9.15 -20.81 6.02
CA CYS A 937 -9.22 -20.43 4.62
C CYS A 937 -10.10 -21.42 3.84
N ILE A 938 -11.03 -20.91 3.04
CA ILE A 938 -11.92 -21.71 2.18
C ILE A 938 -11.69 -21.29 0.74
N GLN A 939 -11.32 -22.25 -0.10
CA GLN A 939 -11.19 -22.00 -1.53
C GLN A 939 -12.58 -21.95 -2.17
N LEU A 940 -12.92 -20.84 -2.82
CA LEU A 940 -14.18 -20.67 -3.55
C LEU A 940 -14.05 -21.18 -4.98
N ASN A 941 -13.01 -20.80 -5.70
CA ASN A 941 -12.74 -21.23 -7.08
C ASN A 941 -11.21 -21.17 -7.39
N ALA A 942 -10.85 -21.08 -8.68
CA ALA A 942 -9.46 -21.06 -9.13
C ALA A 942 -8.68 -19.78 -8.77
N SER A 943 -9.36 -18.66 -8.49
CA SER A 943 -8.72 -17.37 -8.19
C SER A 943 -9.22 -16.72 -6.90
N GLU A 944 -10.31 -17.23 -6.32
CA GLU A 944 -10.96 -16.65 -5.15
C GLU A 944 -10.95 -17.57 -3.93
N ALA A 945 -10.74 -16.98 -2.75
CA ALA A 945 -10.83 -17.66 -1.46
C ALA A 945 -11.39 -16.73 -0.37
N LEU A 946 -11.92 -17.33 0.69
CA LEU A 946 -12.27 -16.65 1.94
C LEU A 946 -11.20 -16.95 2.99
N LEU A 947 -10.72 -15.94 3.70
CA LEU A 947 -9.73 -16.07 4.78
C LEU A 947 -10.22 -15.38 6.05
N TRP A 948 -10.37 -16.13 7.14
CA TRP A 948 -10.65 -15.57 8.45
C TRP A 948 -9.36 -15.03 9.08
N ALA A 949 -9.03 -13.78 8.77
CA ALA A 949 -8.05 -13.01 9.53
C ALA A 949 -8.62 -12.60 10.91
N HIS A 950 -9.93 -12.42 11.04
CA HIS A 950 -10.58 -12.19 12.33
C HIS A 950 -11.35 -13.43 12.76
N GLY A 951 -11.18 -13.85 14.02
CA GLY A 951 -11.79 -15.06 14.54
C GLY A 951 -11.20 -15.49 15.87
N VAL A 952 -11.51 -16.73 16.25
CA VAL A 952 -11.06 -17.32 17.51
C VAL A 952 -9.57 -17.63 17.44
N VAL A 953 -8.86 -17.28 18.51
CA VAL A 953 -7.41 -17.49 18.72
C VAL A 953 -7.16 -18.13 20.08
N PRO A 954 -5.97 -18.68 20.33
CA PRO A 954 -5.59 -19.14 21.67
C PRO A 954 -5.64 -18.01 22.70
N SER A 955 -6.12 -18.32 23.91
CA SER A 955 -6.08 -17.42 25.06
C SER A 955 -4.64 -17.14 25.49
N VAL A 956 -4.40 -15.94 26.00
CA VAL A 956 -3.07 -15.49 26.42
C VAL A 956 -2.63 -16.19 27.71
N LYS A 957 -3.59 -16.43 28.62
CA LYS A 957 -3.35 -17.12 29.90
C LYS A 957 -3.04 -18.60 29.75
N ASN A 958 -3.76 -19.26 28.86
CA ASN A 958 -3.63 -20.69 28.62
C ASN A 958 -3.88 -20.94 27.13
N PRO A 959 -2.84 -21.29 26.35
CA PRO A 959 -2.95 -21.56 24.92
C PRO A 959 -3.94 -22.69 24.57
N LYS A 960 -4.37 -23.52 25.54
CA LYS A 960 -5.40 -24.56 25.34
C LYS A 960 -6.84 -24.02 25.36
N LEU A 961 -7.07 -22.78 25.77
CA LEU A 961 -8.38 -22.16 25.82
C LEU A 961 -8.63 -21.25 24.60
N ASN A 962 -9.89 -21.12 24.22
CA ASN A 962 -10.30 -20.25 23.11
C ASN A 962 -10.59 -18.82 23.59
N PHE A 963 -10.14 -17.84 22.81
CA PHE A 963 -10.46 -16.43 22.97
C PHE A 963 -10.97 -15.85 21.66
N TYR A 964 -12.03 -15.03 21.71
CA TYR A 964 -12.51 -14.29 20.55
C TYR A 964 -12.32 -12.78 20.77
N PRO A 965 -11.24 -12.18 20.23
CA PRO A 965 -11.00 -10.75 20.30
C PRO A 965 -12.18 -9.96 19.74
N GLY A 966 -12.63 -8.92 20.43
CA GLY A 966 -13.71 -8.05 19.96
C GLY A 966 -15.13 -8.62 20.12
N GLY A 967 -15.31 -9.94 20.01
CA GLY A 967 -16.42 -10.70 20.61
C GLY A 967 -17.85 -10.17 20.47
N ARG A 968 -18.16 -9.37 19.44
CA ARG A 968 -19.45 -8.68 19.34
C ARG A 968 -20.39 -9.30 18.34
N TYR A 969 -19.90 -9.82 17.22
CA TYR A 969 -20.71 -10.39 16.14
C TYR A 969 -19.95 -11.55 15.49
N ILE A 970 -20.60 -12.33 14.63
CA ILE A 970 -19.91 -13.35 13.82
C ILE A 970 -18.77 -12.71 12.98
N PRO A 971 -17.57 -13.32 12.91
CA PRO A 971 -16.45 -12.71 12.20
C PRO A 971 -16.68 -12.72 10.67
N LYS A 972 -16.31 -11.59 10.04
CA LYS A 972 -16.30 -11.44 8.58
C LYS A 972 -14.99 -12.01 8.02
N PRO A 973 -15.03 -12.90 7.02
CA PRO A 973 -13.81 -13.29 6.32
C PRO A 973 -13.34 -12.16 5.39
N LEU A 974 -12.06 -12.23 5.03
CA LEU A 974 -11.50 -11.52 3.89
C LEU A 974 -11.81 -12.32 2.62
N LYS A 975 -12.31 -11.67 1.57
CA LYS A 975 -12.33 -12.21 0.21
C LYS A 975 -11.01 -11.86 -0.46
N ILE A 976 -10.26 -12.89 -0.84
CA ILE A 976 -8.99 -12.80 -1.56
C ILE A 976 -9.25 -13.16 -3.01
N ILE A 977 -8.82 -12.31 -3.94
CA ILE A 977 -8.89 -12.56 -5.38
C ILE A 977 -7.49 -12.40 -5.96
N LYS A 978 -6.93 -13.46 -6.55
CA LYS A 978 -5.67 -13.40 -7.28
C LYS A 978 -5.94 -13.08 -8.75
N HIS A 979 -5.42 -11.94 -9.21
CA HIS A 979 -5.56 -11.47 -10.59
C HIS A 979 -4.39 -11.92 -11.48
N TYR A 980 -3.22 -12.15 -10.89
CA TYR A 980 -2.02 -12.60 -11.59
C TYR A 980 -1.03 -13.26 -10.60
N GLY A 981 -0.17 -14.14 -11.12
CA GLY A 981 0.96 -14.69 -10.38
C GLY A 981 0.85 -16.17 -10.04
N THR A 982 1.98 -16.75 -9.64
CA THR A 982 2.13 -18.18 -9.36
C THR A 982 1.99 -18.53 -7.87
N GLY A 983 1.86 -17.54 -6.98
CA GLY A 983 1.74 -17.72 -5.54
C GLY A 983 0.60 -18.67 -5.17
N SER A 984 0.88 -19.64 -4.30
CA SER A 984 -0.13 -20.60 -3.85
C SER A 984 -1.11 -19.95 -2.86
N LEU A 985 -2.31 -20.53 -2.71
CA LEU A 985 -3.27 -20.04 -1.72
C LEU A 985 -2.71 -20.11 -0.29
N GLU A 986 -1.91 -21.12 0.02
CA GLU A 986 -1.24 -21.25 1.31
C GLU A 986 -0.24 -20.12 1.56
N GLN A 987 0.59 -19.82 0.56
CA GLN A 987 1.58 -18.75 0.66
C GLN A 987 0.89 -17.40 0.88
N ILE A 988 -0.05 -17.03 0.00
CA ILE A 988 -0.78 -15.76 0.07
C ILE A 988 -1.58 -15.64 1.38
N ALA A 989 -2.24 -16.72 1.82
CA ALA A 989 -3.01 -16.70 3.07
C ALA A 989 -2.11 -16.49 4.30
N ASN A 990 -0.97 -17.19 4.39
CA ASN A 990 -0.03 -17.03 5.50
C ASN A 990 0.62 -15.64 5.50
N GLU A 991 0.94 -15.08 4.32
CA GLU A 991 1.46 -13.72 4.18
C GLU A 991 0.45 -12.68 4.67
N ILE A 992 -0.83 -12.79 4.27
CA ILE A 992 -1.90 -11.91 4.75
C ILE A 992 -2.09 -12.05 6.27
N LEU A 993 -2.11 -13.28 6.80
CA LEU A 993 -2.21 -13.53 8.24
C LEU A 993 -1.04 -12.89 9.00
N GLY A 994 0.19 -13.05 8.51
CA GLY A 994 1.37 -12.39 9.09
C GLY A 994 1.23 -10.87 9.08
N LEU A 995 0.94 -10.28 7.91
CA LEU A 995 0.83 -8.82 7.77
C LEU A 995 -0.29 -8.20 8.60
N THR A 996 -1.34 -8.95 8.98
CA THR A 996 -2.34 -8.45 9.96
C THR A 996 -1.78 -8.29 11.37
N LYS A 997 -0.66 -8.92 11.72
CA LYS A 997 0.02 -8.74 13.01
C LYS A 997 1.02 -7.58 13.04
N MET A 998 1.20 -6.90 11.91
CA MET A 998 2.23 -5.87 11.73
C MET A 998 1.69 -4.44 11.85
N ASN A 999 0.51 -4.29 12.44
CA ASN A 999 -0.02 -2.98 12.80
C ASN A 999 0.54 -2.53 14.17
N TRP A 1000 1.68 -1.85 14.16
CA TRP A 1000 2.33 -1.31 15.36
C TRP A 1000 1.57 -0.16 16.07
N ASN A 1001 0.40 0.26 15.56
CA ASN A 1001 -0.50 1.14 16.31
C ASN A 1001 -1.37 0.42 17.34
N SER A 1002 -1.30 -0.91 17.38
CA SER A 1002 -2.15 -1.70 18.25
C SER A 1002 -1.40 -2.88 18.85
N LEU A 1003 -1.57 -3.09 20.16
CA LEU A 1003 -1.22 -4.35 20.83
C LEU A 1003 -2.34 -5.38 20.75
N ASN A 1004 -3.31 -5.20 19.86
CA ASN A 1004 -4.19 -6.30 19.48
C ASN A 1004 -3.37 -7.39 18.77
N MET A 1005 -3.80 -8.65 18.88
CA MET A 1005 -3.07 -9.78 18.32
C MET A 1005 -2.93 -9.66 16.80
N TYR A 1006 -3.89 -9.00 16.17
CA TYR A 1006 -3.95 -8.74 14.74
C TYR A 1006 -4.96 -7.61 14.44
N SER A 1007 -4.85 -7.00 13.27
CA SER A 1007 -5.87 -6.15 12.62
C SER A 1007 -6.77 -6.97 11.68
N GLN A 1008 -7.97 -6.47 11.39
CA GLN A 1008 -8.88 -7.18 10.47
C GLN A 1008 -8.38 -7.19 9.01
N LEU A 1009 -7.66 -6.14 8.60
CA LEU A 1009 -7.01 -6.02 7.30
C LEU A 1009 -5.48 -6.07 7.47
N PRO A 1010 -4.72 -6.60 6.49
CA PRO A 1010 -3.26 -6.61 6.56
C PRO A 1010 -2.68 -5.19 6.55
N ALA A 1011 -1.52 -5.01 7.17
CA ALA A 1011 -0.88 -3.70 7.32
C ALA A 1011 -0.71 -2.95 5.98
N THR A 1012 -0.37 -3.67 4.91
CA THR A 1012 -0.29 -3.18 3.52
C THR A 1012 -1.55 -2.44 3.06
N ILE A 1013 -2.75 -2.87 3.49
CA ILE A 1013 -4.01 -2.20 3.13
C ILE A 1013 -4.36 -1.10 4.12
N SER A 1014 -4.22 -1.34 5.42
CA SER A 1014 -4.64 -0.35 6.43
C SER A 1014 -3.77 0.91 6.39
N SER A 1015 -2.45 0.76 6.39
CA SER A 1015 -1.53 1.89 6.44
C SER A 1015 -1.56 2.73 5.16
N SER A 1016 -1.61 2.09 3.98
CA SER A 1016 -1.62 2.82 2.70
C SER A 1016 -2.83 3.74 2.57
N ASN A 1017 -3.98 3.33 3.14
CA ASN A 1017 -5.18 4.17 3.17
C ASN A 1017 -5.06 5.31 4.20
N ASP A 1018 -4.50 5.05 5.38
CA ASP A 1018 -4.29 6.09 6.40
C ASP A 1018 -3.27 7.14 5.93
N ILE A 1019 -2.17 6.70 5.32
CA ILE A 1019 -1.15 7.57 4.74
C ILE A 1019 -1.73 8.38 3.58
N ALA A 1020 -2.53 7.77 2.69
CA ALA A 1020 -3.19 8.52 1.62
C ALA A 1020 -4.16 9.58 2.18
N ARG A 1021 -4.88 9.28 3.28
CA ARG A 1021 -5.80 10.23 3.93
C ARG A 1021 -5.06 11.43 4.52
N ILE A 1022 -3.96 11.21 5.23
CA ILE A 1022 -3.14 12.28 5.84
C ILE A 1022 -2.34 13.04 4.75
N GLY A 1023 -1.77 12.30 3.80
CA GLY A 1023 -0.92 12.82 2.73
C GLY A 1023 -1.59 13.83 1.81
N LYS A 1024 -2.94 13.85 1.76
CA LYS A 1024 -3.68 14.88 1.01
C LYS A 1024 -3.49 16.30 1.55
N LEU A 1025 -3.09 16.43 2.82
CA LEU A 1025 -2.93 17.70 3.53
C LEU A 1025 -1.49 18.22 3.52
N ILE A 1026 -0.53 17.44 3.02
CA ILE A 1026 0.87 17.85 2.92
C ILE A 1026 0.98 18.91 1.83
N GLU A 1027 1.47 20.10 2.19
CA GLU A 1027 1.57 21.26 1.31
C GLU A 1027 2.68 21.02 0.28
N ASN A 1028 3.81 20.49 0.74
CA ASN A 1028 4.92 20.15 -0.12
C ASN A 1028 4.71 18.74 -0.72
N LYS A 1029 3.91 18.67 -1.80
CA LYS A 1029 3.64 17.44 -2.56
C LYS A 1029 4.85 16.93 -3.35
N GLU A 1030 6.00 17.58 -3.18
CA GLU A 1030 7.27 17.07 -3.67
C GLU A 1030 7.48 15.64 -3.16
N LYS A 1031 8.11 14.83 -4.00
CA LYS A 1031 8.19 13.38 -3.91
C LYS A 1031 9.18 12.94 -2.81
N ILE A 1032 8.93 13.36 -1.57
CA ILE A 1032 9.77 13.12 -0.40
C ILE A 1032 9.39 11.77 0.23
N GLU A 1033 10.41 10.98 0.54
CA GLU A 1033 10.26 9.73 1.27
C GLU A 1033 10.26 9.99 2.78
N TYR A 1034 9.35 9.35 3.51
CA TYR A 1034 9.31 9.42 4.97
C TYR A 1034 9.22 8.00 5.57
N ASP A 1035 9.81 7.84 6.76
CA ASP A 1035 9.53 6.66 7.60
C ASP A 1035 8.04 6.70 7.97
N TYR A 1036 7.34 5.60 7.73
CA TYR A 1036 5.91 5.53 7.98
C TYR A 1036 5.55 5.76 9.45
N ARG A 1037 6.49 5.56 10.39
CA ARG A 1037 6.31 5.81 11.83
C ARG A 1037 5.96 7.26 12.17
N TYR A 1038 6.22 8.20 11.27
CA TYR A 1038 5.78 9.59 11.42
C TYR A 1038 4.25 9.76 11.26
N PHE A 1039 3.58 8.86 10.52
CA PHE A 1039 2.13 8.91 10.25
C PHE A 1039 1.31 8.26 11.35
N ILE A 1040 1.83 7.17 11.90
CA ILE A 1040 1.05 6.24 12.71
C ILE A 1040 0.78 6.78 14.12
#